data_AF-A0A5J4WMY8-F1
#
_entry.id   AF-A0A5J4WMY8-F1
#
_cell.length_a   1.000
_cell.length_b   1.000
_cell.length_c   1.000
_cell.angle_alpha   90.00
_cell.angle_beta   90.00
_cell.angle_gamma   90.00
#
_symmetry.space_group_name_H-M   'P 1'
#
loop_
_entity.id
_entity.type
_entity.pdbx_description
1 polymer ?
#
loop_
_entity_poly.entity_id
_entity_poly.type
_entity_poly.pdbx_seq_one_letter_code
_entity_poly.pdbx_strand_id
1 'polypeptide(L)'
;MSEDANRTPDQFLFMSASARNIAGEADARAELEQKIQTLQAEKETLQKSIDMNNVKHRDEIMTLTAQLNEEKDKFSNSDKKAEKEKESARKAIKEKLDLVEKAAHLEEELKKQQESEQKAQESLLIEQKKRRDSEDKEKKETEEKQKSLIRAEQAEQRATAAEALITKLKTDLMRLQEQEIQDKEKTSKLTANLKQTTEKLNQSENQLKRVKEEKDQERQRTEKLEEELGKTQTELRMLKDNYEQMDKLFAEEKLTRKKTEEREQKVIKERDSEQQRGDKYESLHKQEKEKRETLEVKLQEEKDLKKNSMEKENETEQRFVEKEKEKRMAEQVVRLETQEKNEAIERADEAEQAKNNEIEKRRKVEREKQMIVLENEQLKNENERIKNELKEEKENRRNFEVKYYSECEQKEIMKNEYEQTIEKEKQSKKLVEQQKQEQILLKLREKEEKESSIKQTESAEKLVAELVKVLQETQNELKIKSEEFEKNKEILIKETTKLKNEEKSRKETQIMNSKIDGENWQFKRENEQLKVQLASIKQKFGEERINQEILMIEKQQKQQEEEIHKLKEEIMKERNEKEKEKAEKLKEKEERMKMQSDRDKERSLKEQEIELKNIALAERDRENKEIQKEKERKKEKDKEKDKEKERKKEKEKEKERKAAEEADERILKMEYEKLREKKEKQDKIMAMAINSNKSVEVPNRMQIIVKTQSGKSIQLNVQTTDTIQIVKQMIKSKEGIPIDKQRLIYMGKQLEDWKTLNEYNISKDDMVQLFEIQSRY
;
A
#
# COMPACT_ATOMS: atom_id res chain seq x y z
N MET A 1 -61.19 -148.65 -15.94
CA MET A 1 -61.08 -150.09 -16.16
C MET A 1 -62.48 -150.67 -16.13
N SER A 2 -62.76 -151.71 -16.93
CA SER A 2 -63.85 -152.70 -16.84
C SER A 2 -65.23 -152.25 -16.29
N GLU A 3 -66.32 -152.30 -17.07
CA GLU A 3 -66.97 -153.54 -17.58
C GLU A 3 -67.38 -154.54 -16.47
N ASP A 4 -68.60 -155.10 -16.45
CA ASP A 4 -69.84 -154.75 -17.16
C ASP A 4 -71.03 -155.48 -16.50
N ALA A 5 -72.24 -155.24 -17.02
CA ALA A 5 -73.36 -156.19 -17.11
C ALA A 5 -74.21 -156.49 -15.85
N ASN A 6 -75.47 -156.94 -15.97
CA ASN A 6 -76.59 -156.57 -16.86
C ASN A 6 -77.79 -157.49 -16.53
N ARG A 7 -78.99 -156.94 -16.21
CA ARG A 7 -80.31 -157.32 -16.80
C ARG A 7 -81.53 -156.81 -16.00
N THR A 8 -82.62 -156.68 -16.74
CA THR A 8 -83.97 -156.13 -16.46
C THR A 8 -84.99 -157.30 -16.30
N PRO A 9 -86.35 -157.15 -16.18
CA PRO A 9 -87.19 -155.98 -16.52
C PRO A 9 -88.51 -155.69 -15.73
N ASP A 10 -89.19 -154.64 -16.20
CA ASP A 10 -90.65 -154.39 -16.31
C ASP A 10 -91.56 -153.78 -15.18
N GLN A 11 -91.92 -152.51 -15.44
CA GLN A 11 -93.29 -151.96 -15.64
C GLN A 11 -94.38 -151.89 -14.53
N PHE A 12 -94.49 -150.67 -13.96
CA PHE A 12 -95.63 -149.72 -14.04
C PHE A 12 -96.99 -149.92 -13.32
N LEU A 13 -97.65 -148.76 -13.08
CA LEU A 13 -99.04 -148.49 -12.61
C LEU A 13 -99.31 -148.70 -11.08
N PHE A 14 -99.99 -147.79 -10.34
CA PHE A 14 -100.37 -146.38 -10.62
C PHE A 14 -100.72 -145.60 -9.32
N MET A 15 -100.50 -144.27 -9.34
CA MET A 15 -101.05 -143.18 -8.49
C MET A 15 -101.56 -143.44 -7.04
N SER A 16 -101.08 -142.63 -6.08
CA SER A 16 -101.86 -141.49 -5.50
C SER A 16 -101.18 -140.76 -4.30
N ALA A 17 -100.37 -139.72 -4.56
CA ALA A 17 -99.79 -138.87 -3.49
C ALA A 17 -99.33 -137.47 -3.97
N SER A 18 -100.20 -136.67 -4.61
CA SER A 18 -99.82 -135.34 -5.13
C SER A 18 -100.85 -134.25 -4.78
N ALA A 19 -100.90 -133.84 -3.50
CA ALA A 19 -101.91 -132.89 -3.01
C ALA A 19 -101.52 -132.06 -1.76
N ARG A 20 -100.24 -132.03 -1.34
CA ARG A 20 -99.87 -131.34 -0.07
C ARG A 20 -98.54 -130.57 -0.01
N ASN A 21 -97.71 -130.57 -1.06
CA ASN A 21 -96.49 -129.74 -1.12
C ASN A 21 -96.61 -128.48 -2.00
N ILE A 22 -97.71 -128.29 -2.74
CA ILE A 22 -97.84 -127.19 -3.73
C ILE A 22 -98.36 -125.88 -3.11
N ALA A 23 -98.99 -125.95 -1.92
CA ALA A 23 -99.55 -124.75 -1.26
C ALA A 23 -98.46 -123.79 -0.73
N GLY A 24 -97.51 -124.30 0.06
CA GLY A 24 -96.49 -123.46 0.71
C GLY A 24 -95.54 -122.75 -0.26
N GLU A 25 -95.27 -123.34 -1.42
CA GLU A 25 -94.47 -122.69 -2.47
C GLU A 25 -95.25 -121.57 -3.19
N ALA A 26 -96.58 -121.67 -3.28
CA ALA A 26 -97.43 -120.64 -3.86
C ALA A 26 -97.52 -119.40 -2.95
N ASP A 27 -97.72 -119.60 -1.64
CA ASP A 27 -97.82 -118.49 -0.68
C ASP A 27 -96.48 -117.74 -0.55
N ALA A 28 -95.36 -118.46 -0.41
CA ALA A 28 -94.02 -117.85 -0.35
C ALA A 28 -93.65 -117.10 -1.65
N ARG A 29 -94.15 -117.57 -2.80
CA ARG A 29 -93.99 -116.88 -4.08
C ARG A 29 -94.86 -115.61 -4.17
N ALA A 30 -96.08 -115.65 -3.65
CA ALA A 30 -96.95 -114.48 -3.59
C ALA A 30 -96.37 -113.36 -2.70
N GLU A 31 -95.80 -113.71 -1.53
CA GLU A 31 -95.07 -112.74 -0.69
C GLU A 31 -93.86 -112.15 -1.42
N LEU A 32 -93.09 -112.97 -2.16
CA LEU A 32 -91.95 -112.49 -2.95
C LEU A 32 -92.39 -111.57 -4.09
N GLU A 33 -93.44 -111.90 -4.84
CA GLU A 33 -93.96 -111.07 -5.92
C GLU A 33 -94.54 -109.74 -5.38
N GLN A 34 -95.22 -109.76 -4.23
CA GLN A 34 -95.70 -108.54 -3.55
C GLN A 34 -94.53 -107.68 -3.04
N LYS A 35 -93.45 -108.31 -2.54
CA LYS A 35 -92.23 -107.61 -2.07
C LYS A 35 -91.40 -107.04 -3.23
N ILE A 36 -91.43 -107.67 -4.40
CA ILE A 36 -90.84 -107.13 -5.63
C ILE A 36 -91.64 -105.91 -6.11
N GLN A 37 -92.97 -105.96 -6.08
CA GLN A 37 -93.82 -104.81 -6.46
C GLN A 37 -93.63 -103.60 -5.54
N THR A 38 -93.53 -103.80 -4.22
CA THR A 38 -93.27 -102.69 -3.29
C THR A 38 -91.87 -102.09 -3.48
N LEU A 39 -90.83 -102.92 -3.65
CA LEU A 39 -89.47 -102.43 -3.98
C LEU A 39 -89.40 -101.72 -5.34
N GLN A 40 -90.23 -102.10 -6.32
CA GLN A 40 -90.36 -101.38 -7.60
C GLN A 40 -91.03 -100.01 -7.41
N ALA A 41 -92.08 -99.91 -6.58
CA ALA A 41 -92.72 -98.64 -6.25
C ALA A 41 -91.82 -97.70 -5.42
N GLU A 42 -91.03 -98.23 -4.49
CA GLU A 42 -89.98 -97.49 -3.77
C GLU A 42 -88.90 -96.99 -4.73
N LYS A 43 -88.43 -97.84 -5.66
CA LYS A 43 -87.48 -97.43 -6.70
C LYS A 43 -88.04 -96.31 -7.58
N GLU A 44 -89.30 -96.40 -8.01
CA GLU A 44 -89.94 -95.35 -8.82
C GLU A 44 -90.10 -94.02 -8.07
N THR A 45 -90.47 -94.07 -6.79
CA THR A 45 -90.64 -92.85 -5.97
C THR A 45 -89.29 -92.20 -5.64
N LEU A 46 -88.25 -93.00 -5.36
CA LEU A 46 -86.87 -92.52 -5.25
C LEU A 46 -86.38 -91.91 -6.57
N GLN A 47 -86.63 -92.54 -7.72
CA GLN A 47 -86.24 -92.01 -9.03
C GLN A 47 -86.93 -90.65 -9.30
N LYS A 48 -88.25 -90.56 -9.08
CA LYS A 48 -89.01 -89.30 -9.21
C LYS A 48 -88.48 -88.20 -8.27
N SER A 49 -88.03 -88.56 -7.06
CA SER A 49 -87.39 -87.62 -6.12
C SER A 49 -86.00 -87.16 -6.59
N ILE A 50 -85.20 -88.07 -7.14
CA ILE A 50 -83.89 -87.75 -7.75
C ILE A 50 -84.07 -86.81 -8.94
N ASP A 51 -85.01 -87.11 -9.84
CA ASP A 51 -85.28 -86.29 -11.02
C ASP A 51 -85.80 -84.90 -10.65
N MET A 52 -86.69 -84.78 -9.65
CA MET A 52 -87.11 -83.50 -9.07
C MET A 52 -85.96 -82.69 -8.48
N ASN A 53 -85.03 -83.32 -7.75
CA ASN A 53 -83.89 -82.62 -7.17
C ASN A 53 -82.86 -82.23 -8.24
N ASN A 54 -82.66 -83.06 -9.28
CA ASN A 54 -81.82 -82.72 -10.43
C ASN A 54 -82.36 -81.51 -11.20
N VAL A 55 -83.68 -81.35 -11.33
CA VAL A 55 -84.31 -80.15 -11.90
C VAL A 55 -84.06 -78.94 -11.00
N LYS A 56 -84.33 -79.02 -9.69
CA LYS A 56 -84.06 -77.92 -8.75
C LYS A 56 -82.60 -77.46 -8.79
N HIS A 57 -81.65 -78.39 -8.71
CA HIS A 57 -80.22 -78.06 -8.76
C HIS A 57 -79.81 -77.46 -10.11
N ARG A 58 -80.44 -77.86 -11.22
CA ARG A 58 -80.22 -77.22 -12.53
C ARG A 58 -80.72 -75.77 -12.53
N ASP A 59 -81.88 -75.50 -11.97
CA ASP A 59 -82.45 -74.15 -11.88
C ASP A 59 -81.67 -73.26 -10.90
N GLU A 60 -81.20 -73.81 -9.78
CA GLU A 60 -80.27 -73.16 -8.84
C GLU A 60 -78.94 -72.82 -9.54
N ILE A 61 -78.33 -73.77 -10.26
CA ILE A 61 -77.09 -73.56 -11.02
C ILE A 61 -77.28 -72.48 -12.10
N MET A 62 -78.40 -72.49 -12.83
CA MET A 62 -78.70 -71.45 -13.82
C MET A 62 -78.86 -70.07 -13.17
N THR A 63 -79.54 -70.00 -12.01
CA THR A 63 -79.73 -68.75 -11.25
C THR A 63 -78.40 -68.20 -10.73
N LEU A 64 -77.57 -69.04 -10.11
CA LEU A 64 -76.24 -68.66 -9.61
C LEU A 64 -75.29 -68.28 -10.76
N THR A 65 -75.38 -68.95 -11.92
CA THR A 65 -74.59 -68.61 -13.11
C THR A 65 -74.99 -67.25 -13.68
N ALA A 66 -76.29 -66.92 -13.69
CA ALA A 66 -76.77 -65.60 -14.11
C ALA A 66 -76.27 -64.49 -13.16
N GLN A 67 -76.40 -64.69 -11.84
CA GLN A 67 -75.89 -63.75 -10.82
C GLN A 67 -74.39 -63.53 -10.93
N LEU A 68 -73.60 -64.62 -11.06
CA LEU A 68 -72.15 -64.55 -11.21
C LEU A 68 -71.71 -63.78 -12.49
N ASN A 69 -72.48 -63.87 -13.57
CA ASN A 69 -72.20 -63.11 -14.78
C ASN A 69 -72.59 -61.63 -14.63
N GLU A 70 -73.72 -61.34 -13.97
CA GLU A 70 -74.11 -59.95 -13.65
C GLU A 70 -73.08 -59.27 -12.72
N GLU A 71 -72.51 -59.99 -11.76
CA GLU A 71 -71.41 -59.50 -10.92
C GLU A 71 -70.11 -59.29 -11.69
N LYS A 72 -69.76 -60.19 -12.63
CA LYS A 72 -68.60 -59.99 -13.52
C LYS A 72 -68.77 -58.76 -14.41
N ASP A 73 -69.96 -58.50 -14.93
CA ASP A 73 -70.23 -57.30 -15.74
C ASP A 73 -70.21 -56.02 -14.90
N LYS A 74 -70.75 -56.05 -13.67
CA LYS A 74 -70.60 -54.95 -12.69
C LYS A 74 -69.13 -54.69 -12.37
N PHE A 75 -68.34 -55.73 -12.11
CA PHE A 75 -66.91 -55.61 -11.85
C PHE A 75 -66.15 -55.06 -13.07
N SER A 76 -66.40 -55.61 -14.26
CA SER A 76 -65.79 -55.17 -15.53
C SER A 76 -66.06 -53.69 -15.81
N ASN A 77 -67.29 -53.21 -15.56
CA ASN A 77 -67.65 -51.81 -15.75
C ASN A 77 -67.08 -50.90 -14.65
N SER A 78 -66.96 -51.39 -13.41
CA SER A 78 -66.29 -50.69 -12.31
C SER A 78 -64.80 -50.50 -12.58
N ASP A 79 -64.11 -51.54 -13.04
CA ASP A 79 -62.67 -51.51 -13.33
C ASP A 79 -62.35 -50.61 -14.55
N LYS A 80 -63.19 -50.68 -15.61
CA LYS A 80 -63.14 -49.73 -16.74
C LYS A 80 -63.37 -48.27 -16.31
N LYS A 81 -64.18 -48.02 -15.29
CA LYS A 81 -64.37 -46.68 -14.71
C LYS A 81 -63.14 -46.25 -13.91
N ALA A 82 -62.63 -47.14 -13.06
CA ALA A 82 -61.44 -46.90 -12.25
C ALA A 82 -60.19 -46.63 -13.11
N GLU A 83 -59.97 -47.34 -14.23
CA GLU A 83 -58.82 -47.08 -15.09
C GLU A 83 -58.95 -45.75 -15.85
N LYS A 84 -60.16 -45.33 -16.27
CA LYS A 84 -60.40 -43.98 -16.81
C LYS A 84 -60.15 -42.87 -15.78
N GLU A 85 -60.52 -43.10 -14.53
CA GLU A 85 -60.23 -42.17 -13.43
C GLU A 85 -58.72 -42.12 -13.13
N LYS A 86 -58.02 -43.26 -13.16
CA LYS A 86 -56.54 -43.34 -13.10
C LYS A 86 -55.87 -42.63 -14.28
N GLU A 87 -56.37 -42.77 -15.50
CA GLU A 87 -55.84 -42.10 -16.69
C GLU A 87 -56.02 -40.57 -16.62
N SER A 88 -57.20 -40.12 -16.22
CA SER A 88 -57.47 -38.70 -15.94
C SER A 88 -56.54 -38.14 -14.86
N ALA A 89 -56.35 -38.89 -13.76
CA ALA A 89 -55.42 -38.51 -12.71
C ALA A 89 -53.95 -38.47 -13.19
N ARG A 90 -53.50 -39.44 -13.99
CA ARG A 90 -52.16 -39.44 -14.62
C ARG A 90 -51.97 -38.19 -15.50
N LYS A 91 -52.97 -37.81 -16.30
CA LYS A 91 -52.93 -36.59 -17.13
C LYS A 91 -52.84 -35.32 -16.28
N ALA A 92 -53.66 -35.19 -15.23
CA ALA A 92 -53.62 -34.06 -14.31
C ALA A 92 -52.32 -33.98 -13.48
N ILE A 93 -51.70 -35.13 -13.17
CA ILE A 93 -50.36 -35.18 -12.54
C ILE A 93 -49.30 -34.70 -13.52
N LYS A 94 -49.34 -35.14 -14.79
CA LYS A 94 -48.41 -34.64 -15.82
C LYS A 94 -48.54 -33.14 -16.03
N GLU A 95 -49.75 -32.62 -16.22
CA GLU A 95 -49.99 -31.18 -16.38
C GLU A 95 -49.48 -30.36 -15.18
N LYS A 96 -49.49 -30.92 -13.97
CA LYS A 96 -48.86 -30.30 -12.78
C LYS A 96 -47.33 -30.38 -12.81
N LEU A 97 -46.73 -31.48 -13.26
CA LEU A 97 -45.27 -31.59 -13.43
C LEU A 97 -44.77 -30.59 -14.49
N ASP A 98 -45.42 -30.54 -15.65
CA ASP A 98 -45.14 -29.60 -16.75
C ASP A 98 -45.27 -28.11 -16.31
N LEU A 99 -46.00 -27.82 -15.22
CA LEU A 99 -46.11 -26.50 -14.59
C LEU A 99 -45.02 -26.26 -13.52
N VAL A 100 -44.65 -27.28 -12.74
CA VAL A 100 -43.56 -27.21 -11.76
C VAL A 100 -42.21 -27.02 -12.44
N GLU A 101 -41.95 -27.71 -13.57
CA GLU A 101 -40.73 -27.51 -14.35
C GLU A 101 -40.63 -26.08 -14.92
N LYS A 102 -41.75 -25.49 -15.36
CA LYS A 102 -41.81 -24.09 -15.80
C LYS A 102 -41.60 -23.10 -14.66
N ALA A 103 -42.16 -23.38 -13.48
CA ALA A 103 -41.93 -22.57 -12.28
C ALA A 103 -40.44 -22.58 -11.89
N ALA A 104 -39.80 -23.76 -11.87
CA ALA A 104 -38.38 -23.91 -11.59
C ALA A 104 -37.49 -23.16 -12.60
N HIS A 105 -37.83 -23.19 -13.90
CA HIS A 105 -37.12 -22.41 -14.92
C HIS A 105 -37.22 -20.90 -14.67
N LEU A 106 -38.42 -20.40 -14.36
CA LEU A 106 -38.65 -18.99 -14.06
C LEU A 106 -37.95 -18.54 -12.76
N GLU A 107 -37.88 -19.40 -11.74
CA GLU A 107 -37.09 -19.16 -10.52
C GLU A 107 -35.58 -19.11 -10.83
N GLU A 108 -35.07 -19.98 -11.71
CA GLU A 108 -33.66 -19.96 -12.13
C GLU A 108 -33.32 -18.72 -12.97
N GLU A 109 -34.22 -18.28 -13.85
CA GLU A 109 -34.09 -17.02 -14.61
C GLU A 109 -34.13 -15.79 -13.70
N LEU A 110 -35.10 -15.72 -12.77
CA LEU A 110 -35.19 -14.64 -11.78
C LEU A 110 -33.92 -14.57 -10.93
N LYS A 111 -33.37 -15.72 -10.52
CA LYS A 111 -32.12 -15.79 -9.76
C LYS A 111 -30.93 -15.29 -10.59
N LYS A 112 -30.81 -15.69 -11.86
CA LYS A 112 -29.77 -15.19 -12.78
C LYS A 112 -29.86 -13.67 -12.97
N GLN A 113 -31.07 -13.12 -13.04
CA GLN A 113 -31.28 -11.67 -13.09
C GLN A 113 -30.84 -10.99 -11.78
N GLN A 114 -31.24 -11.51 -10.62
CA GLN A 114 -30.79 -10.96 -9.33
C GLN A 114 -29.27 -11.01 -9.17
N GLU A 115 -28.63 -12.11 -9.58
CA GLU A 115 -27.16 -12.23 -9.57
C GLU A 115 -26.48 -11.24 -10.54
N SER A 116 -27.12 -10.85 -11.66
CA SER A 116 -26.56 -9.85 -12.58
C SER A 116 -26.75 -8.43 -12.07
N GLU A 117 -27.90 -8.12 -11.46
CA GLU A 117 -28.16 -6.84 -10.80
C GLU A 117 -27.24 -6.61 -9.60
N GLN A 118 -26.98 -7.63 -8.78
CA GLN A 118 -25.99 -7.55 -7.69
C GLN A 118 -24.58 -7.25 -8.21
N LYS A 119 -24.12 -7.96 -9.25
CA LYS A 119 -22.81 -7.71 -9.88
C LYS A 119 -22.70 -6.29 -10.47
N ALA A 120 -23.80 -5.76 -11.04
CA ALA A 120 -23.85 -4.38 -11.51
C ALA A 120 -23.75 -3.36 -10.36
N GLN A 121 -24.45 -3.60 -9.24
CA GLN A 121 -24.37 -2.74 -8.05
C GLN A 121 -22.98 -2.78 -7.39
N GLU A 122 -22.35 -3.96 -7.30
CA GLU A 122 -20.97 -4.08 -6.80
C GLU A 122 -19.97 -3.36 -7.71
N SER A 123 -20.09 -3.51 -9.03
CA SER A 123 -19.27 -2.80 -10.01
C SER A 123 -19.40 -1.28 -9.87
N LEU A 124 -20.64 -0.77 -9.77
CA LEU A 124 -20.91 0.65 -9.54
C LEU A 124 -20.31 1.15 -8.22
N LEU A 125 -20.39 0.36 -7.14
CA LEU A 125 -19.80 0.71 -5.85
C LEU A 125 -18.25 0.71 -5.89
N ILE A 126 -17.65 -0.20 -6.67
CA ILE A 126 -16.20 -0.23 -6.93
C ILE A 126 -15.78 1.00 -7.75
N GLU A 127 -16.54 1.39 -8.77
CA GLU A 127 -16.24 2.58 -9.56
C GLU A 127 -16.42 3.87 -8.74
N GLN A 128 -17.47 3.97 -7.92
CA GLN A 128 -17.65 5.07 -6.96
C GLN A 128 -16.55 5.12 -5.88
N LYS A 129 -15.84 4.03 -5.60
CA LYS A 129 -14.61 4.06 -4.78
C LYS A 129 -13.45 4.57 -5.61
N LYS A 130 -13.17 3.99 -6.79
CA LYS A 130 -12.11 4.44 -7.71
C LYS A 130 -12.18 5.94 -8.00
N ARG A 131 -13.38 6.50 -8.27
CA ARG A 131 -13.60 7.94 -8.51
C ARG A 131 -13.21 8.78 -7.30
N ARG A 132 -13.66 8.41 -6.10
CA ARG A 132 -13.23 9.07 -4.85
C ARG A 132 -11.74 8.93 -4.62
N ASP A 133 -11.14 7.75 -4.80
CA ASP A 133 -9.70 7.52 -4.65
C ASP A 133 -8.88 8.37 -5.65
N SER A 134 -9.39 8.60 -6.88
CA SER A 134 -8.78 9.51 -7.86
C SER A 134 -8.97 10.98 -7.51
N GLU A 135 -10.16 11.41 -7.06
CA GLU A 135 -10.42 12.76 -6.58
C GLU A 135 -9.52 13.10 -5.38
N ASP A 136 -9.40 12.17 -4.43
CA ASP A 136 -8.56 12.31 -3.23
C ASP A 136 -7.05 12.24 -3.55
N LYS A 137 -6.66 11.67 -4.70
CA LYS A 137 -5.28 11.70 -5.22
C LYS A 137 -5.01 13.02 -5.94
N GLU A 138 -5.91 13.47 -6.80
CA GLU A 138 -5.80 14.75 -7.51
C GLU A 138 -5.81 15.93 -6.55
N LYS A 139 -6.60 15.86 -5.47
CA LYS A 139 -6.61 16.82 -4.37
C LYS A 139 -5.30 16.84 -3.58
N LYS A 140 -4.68 15.67 -3.34
CA LYS A 140 -3.33 15.58 -2.74
C LYS A 140 -2.26 16.12 -3.68
N GLU A 141 -2.33 15.81 -4.98
CA GLU A 141 -1.40 16.35 -5.98
C GLU A 141 -1.53 17.86 -6.17
N THR A 142 -2.74 18.42 -6.12
CA THR A 142 -2.95 19.87 -6.21
C THR A 142 -2.52 20.59 -4.93
N GLU A 143 -2.79 20.03 -3.75
CA GLU A 143 -2.20 20.50 -2.48
C GLU A 143 -0.66 20.43 -2.50
N GLU A 144 -0.07 19.36 -3.05
CA GLU A 144 1.39 19.20 -3.11
C GLU A 144 2.02 20.13 -4.15
N LYS A 145 1.35 20.35 -5.31
CA LYS A 145 1.71 21.38 -6.29
C LYS A 145 1.66 22.79 -5.64
N GLN A 146 0.62 23.13 -4.89
CA GLN A 146 0.57 24.40 -4.13
C GLN A 146 1.68 24.51 -3.08
N LYS A 147 1.94 23.45 -2.30
CA LYS A 147 3.04 23.42 -1.32
C LYS A 147 4.41 23.51 -2.01
N SER A 148 4.56 23.02 -3.23
CA SER A 148 5.78 23.18 -4.04
C SER A 148 5.93 24.62 -4.58
N LEU A 149 4.84 25.26 -4.99
CA LEU A 149 4.82 26.64 -5.47
C LEU A 149 5.20 27.62 -4.35
N ILE A 150 4.58 27.50 -3.17
CA ILE A 150 4.91 28.31 -1.99
C ILE A 150 6.38 28.13 -1.57
N ARG A 151 6.94 26.91 -1.71
CA ARG A 151 8.37 26.67 -1.48
C ARG A 151 9.26 27.30 -2.54
N ALA A 152 8.82 27.35 -3.81
CA ALA A 152 9.53 28.02 -4.89
C ALA A 152 9.54 29.55 -4.68
N GLU A 153 8.40 30.16 -4.38
CA GLU A 153 8.29 31.59 -4.02
C GLU A 153 9.17 31.93 -2.81
N GLN A 154 9.17 31.10 -1.77
CA GLN A 154 10.05 31.28 -0.60
C GLN A 154 11.54 31.08 -0.93
N ALA A 155 11.88 30.22 -1.90
CA ALA A 155 13.25 30.06 -2.38
C ALA A 155 13.70 31.25 -3.23
N GLU A 156 12.82 31.82 -4.05
CA GLU A 156 13.07 33.02 -4.86
C GLU A 156 13.20 34.29 -3.99
N GLN A 157 12.37 34.42 -2.95
CA GLN A 157 12.52 35.47 -1.92
C GLN A 157 13.85 35.32 -1.14
N ARG A 158 14.29 34.09 -0.88
CA ARG A 158 15.63 33.83 -0.27
C ARG A 158 16.77 34.12 -1.25
N ALA A 159 16.61 33.80 -2.54
CA ALA A 159 17.60 34.07 -3.57
C ALA A 159 17.79 35.59 -3.77
N THR A 160 16.70 36.35 -3.93
CA THR A 160 16.75 37.81 -4.05
C THR A 160 17.27 38.50 -2.78
N ALA A 161 16.96 37.99 -1.59
CA ALA A 161 17.56 38.46 -0.34
C ALA A 161 19.07 38.15 -0.25
N ALA A 162 19.50 36.97 -0.71
CA ALA A 162 20.91 36.58 -0.78
C ALA A 162 21.67 37.41 -1.84
N GLU A 163 21.07 37.70 -2.99
CA GLU A 163 21.62 38.62 -3.99
C GLU A 163 21.79 40.02 -3.41
N ALA A 164 20.78 40.57 -2.73
CA ALA A 164 20.89 41.87 -2.06
C ALA A 164 22.02 41.90 -1.00
N LEU A 165 22.21 40.81 -0.26
CA LEU A 165 23.36 40.63 0.64
C LEU A 165 24.69 40.57 -0.12
N ILE A 166 24.76 39.90 -1.27
CA ILE A 166 25.94 39.84 -2.13
C ILE A 166 26.26 41.23 -2.72
N THR A 167 25.26 42.02 -3.12
CA THR A 167 25.47 43.40 -3.57
C THR A 167 26.00 44.27 -2.43
N LYS A 168 25.43 44.15 -1.23
CA LYS A 168 25.90 44.86 -0.03
C LYS A 168 27.35 44.49 0.30
N LEU A 169 27.66 43.19 0.36
CA LEU A 169 29.02 42.68 0.61
C LEU A 169 30.01 43.10 -0.48
N LYS A 170 29.60 43.23 -1.74
CA LYS A 170 30.43 43.81 -2.81
C LYS A 170 30.71 45.29 -2.57
N THR A 171 29.72 46.10 -2.18
CA THR A 171 29.97 47.51 -1.82
C THR A 171 30.85 47.65 -0.57
N ASP A 172 30.66 46.81 0.45
CA ASP A 172 31.51 46.78 1.63
C ASP A 172 32.96 46.36 1.28
N LEU A 173 33.12 45.36 0.39
CA LEU A 173 34.44 44.95 -0.12
C LEU A 173 35.14 46.07 -0.91
N MET A 174 34.42 46.78 -1.79
CA MET A 174 34.98 47.93 -2.51
C MET A 174 35.41 49.04 -1.54
N ARG A 175 34.60 49.34 -0.52
CA ARG A 175 34.96 50.32 0.51
C ARG A 175 36.17 49.87 1.35
N LEU A 176 36.29 48.58 1.64
CA LEU A 176 37.46 48.01 2.30
C LEU A 176 38.70 48.05 1.39
N GLN A 177 38.57 47.89 0.07
CA GLN A 177 39.66 48.05 -0.89
C GLN A 177 40.11 49.51 -1.01
N GLU A 178 39.19 50.48 -1.05
CA GLU A 178 39.54 51.91 -0.96
C GLU A 178 40.25 52.24 0.36
N GLN A 179 39.78 51.68 1.46
CA GLN A 179 40.39 51.87 2.77
C GLN A 179 41.78 51.19 2.85
N GLU A 180 41.95 50.01 2.24
CA GLU A 180 43.24 49.34 2.10
C GLU A 180 44.21 50.14 1.21
N ILE A 181 43.72 50.86 0.19
CA ILE A 181 44.53 51.79 -0.63
C ILE A 181 44.96 52.99 0.22
N GLN A 182 44.06 53.60 0.99
CA GLN A 182 44.40 54.68 1.92
C GLN A 182 45.37 54.22 3.02
N ASP A 183 45.22 53.00 3.52
CA ASP A 183 46.12 52.42 4.52
C ASP A 183 47.45 51.95 3.88
N LYS A 184 47.49 51.65 2.57
CA LYS A 184 48.73 51.51 1.78
C LYS A 184 49.44 52.85 1.60
N GLU A 185 48.73 53.98 1.46
CA GLU A 185 49.36 55.31 1.51
C GLU A 185 49.87 55.69 2.90
N LYS A 186 49.10 55.42 3.96
CA LYS A 186 49.52 55.66 5.35
C LYS A 186 50.72 54.79 5.72
N THR A 187 50.70 53.51 5.34
CA THR A 187 51.85 52.64 5.52
C THR A 187 53.02 53.09 4.68
N SER A 188 52.86 53.50 3.41
CA SER A 188 53.95 54.11 2.61
C SER A 188 54.61 55.31 3.31
N LYS A 189 53.81 56.23 3.88
CA LYS A 189 54.30 57.36 4.70
C LYS A 189 55.00 56.89 5.98
N LEU A 190 54.48 55.84 6.63
CA LEU A 190 55.15 55.17 7.76
C LEU A 190 56.45 54.46 7.34
N THR A 191 56.55 53.86 6.15
CA THR A 191 57.76 53.20 5.63
C THR A 191 58.83 54.23 5.29
N ALA A 192 58.45 55.43 4.84
CA ALA A 192 59.38 56.55 4.67
C ALA A 192 59.96 57.00 6.03
N ASN A 193 59.10 57.17 7.05
CA ASN A 193 59.53 57.46 8.42
C ASN A 193 60.36 56.31 9.02
N LEU A 194 60.03 55.05 8.72
CA LEU A 194 60.77 53.86 9.13
C LEU A 194 62.13 53.78 8.44
N LYS A 195 62.27 54.22 7.18
CA LYS A 195 63.57 54.37 6.52
C LYS A 195 64.49 55.30 7.33
N GLN A 196 63.95 56.43 7.79
CA GLN A 196 64.66 57.43 8.60
C GLN A 196 64.97 56.95 10.04
N THR A 197 64.25 55.96 10.58
CA THR A 197 64.63 55.28 11.84
C THR A 197 65.53 54.06 11.60
N THR A 198 65.48 53.43 10.43
CA THR A 198 66.36 52.30 10.05
C THR A 198 67.79 52.79 9.83
N GLU A 199 68.00 54.01 9.32
CA GLU A 199 69.32 54.66 9.30
C GLU A 199 69.90 54.88 10.70
N LYS A 200 69.05 55.15 11.71
CA LYS A 200 69.45 55.23 13.13
C LYS A 200 69.67 53.83 13.74
N LEU A 201 68.88 52.83 13.32
CA LEU A 201 69.03 51.43 13.74
C LEU A 201 70.34 50.83 13.19
N ASN A 202 70.76 51.20 11.99
CA ASN A 202 72.04 50.77 11.40
C ASN A 202 73.25 51.23 12.25
N GLN A 203 73.12 52.30 13.02
CA GLN A 203 74.16 52.75 13.96
C GLN A 203 74.22 51.88 15.24
N SER A 204 73.11 51.27 15.67
CA SER A 204 73.08 50.33 16.81
C SER A 204 73.27 48.86 16.41
N GLU A 205 72.89 48.45 15.20
CA GLU A 205 73.18 47.08 14.69
C GLU A 205 74.68 46.81 14.54
N ASN A 206 75.50 47.85 14.30
CA ASN A 206 76.96 47.73 14.35
C ASN A 206 77.51 47.43 15.76
N GLN A 207 76.74 47.66 16.82
CA GLN A 207 77.05 47.20 18.17
C GLN A 207 76.55 45.75 18.39
N LEU A 208 75.35 45.43 17.87
CA LEU A 208 74.76 44.08 17.92
C LEU A 208 75.55 43.04 17.09
N LYS A 209 76.41 43.47 16.15
CA LYS A 209 77.28 42.59 15.36
C LYS A 209 78.21 41.73 16.23
N ARG A 210 78.51 42.14 17.48
CA ARG A 210 79.27 41.36 18.48
C ARG A 210 78.46 40.24 19.18
N VAL A 211 77.14 40.19 18.98
CA VAL A 211 76.26 39.15 19.56
C VAL A 211 75.93 38.06 18.51
N LYS A 212 76.15 38.34 17.22
CA LYS A 212 75.89 37.39 16.13
C LYS A 212 76.89 36.21 16.11
N GLU A 213 78.02 36.32 16.83
CA GLU A 213 79.04 35.27 16.96
C GLU A 213 78.62 34.14 17.95
N GLU A 214 77.66 34.38 18.84
CA GLU A 214 77.17 33.35 19.78
C GLU A 214 76.17 32.38 19.12
N LYS A 215 75.49 32.80 18.04
CA LYS A 215 74.40 32.02 17.42
C LYS A 215 74.87 30.78 16.66
N ASP A 216 76.10 30.78 16.13
CA ASP A 216 76.63 29.64 15.38
C ASP A 216 76.85 28.39 16.26
N GLN A 217 76.86 28.55 17.60
CA GLN A 217 76.93 27.41 18.54
C GLN A 217 75.61 26.64 18.68
N GLU A 218 74.45 27.25 18.41
CA GLU A 218 73.16 26.54 18.50
C GLU A 218 72.92 25.62 17.30
N ARG A 219 73.43 25.97 16.11
CA ARG A 219 73.31 25.15 14.90
C ARG A 219 73.91 23.75 15.05
N GLN A 220 74.99 23.63 15.83
CA GLN A 220 75.67 22.37 16.14
C GLN A 220 74.91 21.47 17.13
N ARG A 221 73.78 21.92 17.69
CA ARG A 221 72.90 21.12 18.57
C ARG A 221 71.75 20.47 17.82
N THR A 222 71.26 21.07 16.72
CA THR A 222 70.14 20.51 15.95
C THR A 222 70.52 19.28 15.13
N GLU A 223 71.70 19.28 14.50
CA GLU A 223 72.17 18.17 13.64
C GLU A 223 72.32 16.84 14.43
N LYS A 224 72.54 16.90 15.74
CA LYS A 224 72.71 15.72 16.61
C LYS A 224 71.40 15.01 16.98
N LEU A 225 70.24 15.67 16.84
CA LEU A 225 68.94 15.08 17.17
C LEU A 225 68.31 14.33 15.97
N GLU A 226 68.65 14.74 14.74
CA GLU A 226 68.19 14.04 13.53
C GLU A 226 68.91 12.69 13.34
N GLU A 227 70.15 12.55 13.85
CA GLU A 227 70.94 11.32 13.77
C GLU A 227 70.45 10.19 14.71
N GLU A 228 69.70 10.52 15.78
CA GLU A 228 69.09 9.54 16.68
C GLU A 228 67.75 9.00 16.13
N LEU A 229 67.03 9.82 15.37
CA LEU A 229 65.75 9.46 14.76
C LEU A 229 65.89 8.35 13.69
N GLY A 230 67.02 8.30 12.98
CA GLY A 230 67.29 7.27 11.98
C GLY A 230 67.59 5.88 12.56
N LYS A 231 68.17 5.81 13.76
CA LYS A 231 68.64 4.54 14.35
C LYS A 231 67.46 3.67 14.83
N THR A 232 66.49 4.27 15.52
CA THR A 232 65.29 3.59 16.04
C THR A 232 64.32 3.08 14.96
N GLN A 233 64.36 3.62 13.73
CA GLN A 233 63.53 3.12 12.63
C GLN A 233 64.10 1.87 11.93
N THR A 234 65.36 1.52 12.19
CA THR A 234 66.01 0.36 11.55
C THR A 234 65.75 -0.94 12.31
N GLU A 235 65.71 -0.89 13.64
CA GLU A 235 65.55 -2.05 14.53
C GLU A 235 64.16 -2.70 14.39
N LEU A 236 63.12 -1.88 14.24
CA LEU A 236 61.73 -2.33 14.05
C LEU A 236 61.48 -3.08 12.73
N ARG A 237 62.45 -3.07 11.81
CA ARG A 237 62.39 -3.80 10.53
C ARG A 237 62.96 -5.22 10.62
N MET A 238 63.90 -5.48 11.53
CA MET A 238 64.61 -6.77 11.62
C MET A 238 63.85 -7.86 12.42
N LEU A 239 62.75 -7.51 13.10
CA LEU A 239 61.96 -8.47 13.88
C LEU A 239 60.86 -9.19 13.05
N LYS A 240 60.72 -8.88 11.76
CA LYS A 240 59.60 -9.36 10.92
C LYS A 240 59.94 -10.50 9.97
N ASP A 241 61.21 -10.70 9.65
CA ASP A 241 61.68 -11.68 8.65
C ASP A 241 62.19 -12.99 9.29
N ASN A 242 61.89 -13.23 10.57
CA ASN A 242 62.59 -14.20 11.41
C ASN A 242 61.70 -15.31 12.01
N TYR A 243 60.59 -15.66 11.35
CA TYR A 243 59.70 -16.76 11.79
C TYR A 243 59.10 -17.64 10.68
N GLU A 244 59.54 -17.50 9.42
CA GLU A 244 59.21 -18.42 8.33
C GLU A 244 60.47 -18.88 7.58
N GLN A 245 60.52 -20.18 7.23
CA GLN A 245 61.43 -20.83 6.27
C GLN A 245 62.87 -21.26 6.67
N MET A 246 63.24 -21.31 7.95
CA MET A 246 64.43 -22.08 8.40
C MET A 246 64.08 -23.14 9.46
N ASP A 247 63.52 -24.25 9.00
CA ASP A 247 64.03 -25.61 9.27
C ASP A 247 63.08 -26.68 8.70
N LYS A 248 63.06 -26.77 7.37
CA LYS A 248 62.72 -28.03 6.71
C LYS A 248 63.90 -28.99 6.87
N LEU A 249 63.66 -30.09 7.57
CA LEU A 249 64.36 -31.37 7.41
C LEU A 249 65.84 -31.39 7.83
N PHE A 250 66.09 -31.78 9.09
CA PHE A 250 67.29 -32.50 9.50
C PHE A 250 66.87 -33.68 10.39
N ALA A 251 67.41 -34.89 10.14
CA ALA A 251 67.18 -36.13 10.90
C ALA A 251 65.69 -36.49 11.14
N GLU A 252 65.00 -37.27 10.32
CA GLU A 252 65.43 -38.45 9.55
C GLU A 252 65.93 -39.63 10.42
N GLU A 253 65.26 -40.78 10.23
CA GLU A 253 65.74 -42.15 10.44
C GLU A 253 66.27 -42.62 11.82
N LYS A 254 65.33 -42.98 12.71
CA LYS A 254 65.31 -44.29 13.44
C LYS A 254 63.91 -44.55 14.02
N LEU A 255 63.33 -45.74 13.95
CA LEU A 255 63.76 -47.00 13.34
C LEU A 255 62.53 -47.68 12.69
N THR A 256 62.62 -48.06 11.42
CA THR A 256 61.54 -48.83 10.78
C THR A 256 61.54 -50.28 11.27
N ARG A 257 60.35 -50.92 11.30
CA ARG A 257 60.02 -52.29 10.81
C ARG A 257 58.86 -52.92 11.62
N LYS A 258 58.03 -53.84 11.09
CA LYS A 258 57.73 -54.26 9.69
C LYS A 258 56.70 -55.41 9.74
N LYS A 259 55.55 -55.26 9.06
CA LYS A 259 54.67 -56.39 8.63
C LYS A 259 54.05 -57.23 9.78
N THR A 260 53.11 -58.18 9.62
CA THR A 260 52.10 -58.49 8.57
C THR A 260 51.02 -59.42 9.15
N GLU A 261 49.78 -59.28 8.65
CA GLU A 261 48.83 -60.36 8.28
C GLU A 261 48.38 -61.42 9.32
N GLU A 262 47.39 -62.23 8.91
CA GLU A 262 46.99 -63.53 9.49
C GLU A 262 46.26 -63.55 10.86
N ARG A 263 45.27 -64.43 11.13
CA ARG A 263 44.27 -65.15 10.27
C ARG A 263 43.22 -65.81 11.20
N GLU A 264 41.99 -66.00 10.68
CA GLU A 264 41.01 -67.02 11.15
C GLU A 264 40.47 -66.86 12.61
N GLN A 265 39.43 -67.55 13.13
CA GLN A 265 38.73 -68.79 12.74
C GLN A 265 37.17 -68.66 12.71
N LYS A 266 36.46 -69.77 12.42
CA LYS A 266 35.00 -69.88 12.13
C LYS A 266 34.52 -71.35 12.31
N VAL A 267 33.20 -71.62 12.21
CA VAL A 267 32.55 -72.98 12.08
C VAL A 267 32.39 -73.72 13.46
N ILE A 268 31.42 -74.60 13.81
CA ILE A 268 30.64 -75.67 13.10
C ILE A 268 29.09 -75.67 13.38
N LYS A 269 28.40 -76.85 13.39
CA LYS A 269 26.94 -77.06 13.12
C LYS A 269 26.34 -78.41 13.64
N GLU A 270 25.04 -78.38 13.99
CA GLU A 270 23.90 -79.33 13.70
C GLU A 270 23.95 -80.88 13.91
N ARG A 271 22.81 -81.50 14.34
CA ARG A 271 22.20 -82.78 13.81
C ARG A 271 20.86 -83.28 14.45
N ASP A 272 20.24 -84.36 13.90
CA ASP A 272 18.78 -84.72 13.98
C ASP A 272 18.39 -86.24 14.14
N SER A 273 17.11 -86.54 14.51
CA SER A 273 16.13 -87.63 14.07
C SER A 273 16.12 -89.14 14.53
N GLU A 274 14.91 -89.78 14.68
CA GLU A 274 14.41 -91.18 14.24
C GLU A 274 13.10 -91.79 14.92
N GLN A 275 12.71 -93.11 14.79
CA GLN A 275 11.30 -93.70 14.73
C GLN A 275 10.89 -95.10 15.37
N GLN A 276 9.56 -95.35 15.65
CA GLN A 276 8.66 -96.61 15.57
C GLN A 276 8.89 -97.94 16.41
N ARG A 277 8.01 -99.01 16.57
CA ARG A 277 6.51 -99.35 16.56
C ARG A 277 6.15 -100.90 16.73
N GLY A 278 4.93 -101.37 17.17
CA GLY A 278 4.40 -102.80 16.96
C GLY A 278 3.20 -103.39 17.80
N ASP A 279 2.53 -104.49 17.35
CA ASP A 279 1.26 -105.16 17.89
C ASP A 279 1.23 -106.76 17.80
N LYS A 280 0.22 -107.50 18.37
CA LYS A 280 -0.05 -108.96 18.02
C LYS A 280 -1.42 -109.68 18.39
N TYR A 281 -1.84 -110.61 17.49
CA TYR A 281 -2.82 -111.74 17.52
C TYR A 281 -2.80 -112.71 18.75
N GLU A 282 -3.80 -113.56 19.13
CA GLU A 282 -5.11 -114.11 18.60
C GLU A 282 -5.13 -115.61 18.11
N SER A 283 -6.19 -116.40 18.46
CA SER A 283 -6.79 -117.59 17.73
C SER A 283 -7.29 -118.79 18.60
N LEU A 284 -8.51 -119.34 18.34
CA LEU A 284 -8.89 -120.76 18.64
C LEU A 284 -10.20 -121.28 17.97
N HIS A 285 -10.46 -120.93 16.70
CA HIS A 285 -11.74 -121.20 16.01
C HIS A 285 -11.65 -122.39 15.02
N LYS A 286 -12.19 -123.57 15.37
CA LYS A 286 -12.26 -124.72 14.42
C LYS A 286 -13.39 -125.75 14.60
N GLN A 287 -13.91 -125.99 15.82
CA GLN A 287 -14.95 -127.03 16.05
C GLN A 287 -16.38 -126.63 15.64
N GLU A 288 -16.66 -125.35 15.36
CA GLU A 288 -17.97 -124.93 14.85
C GLU A 288 -18.25 -125.37 13.40
N LYS A 289 -17.22 -125.75 12.64
CA LYS A 289 -17.29 -125.85 11.17
C LYS A 289 -18.35 -126.84 10.69
N GLU A 290 -18.34 -128.05 11.22
CA GLU A 290 -19.13 -129.18 10.71
C GLU A 290 -20.63 -129.07 11.02
N LYS A 291 -21.04 -128.19 11.95
CA LYS A 291 -22.46 -127.88 12.22
C LYS A 291 -23.01 -126.74 11.37
N ARG A 292 -22.16 -125.99 10.64
CA ARG A 292 -22.63 -124.94 9.72
C ARG A 292 -23.17 -125.52 8.43
N GLU A 293 -22.44 -126.44 7.80
CA GLU A 293 -22.64 -126.83 6.39
C GLU A 293 -24.07 -127.33 6.07
N THR A 294 -24.78 -127.94 7.03
CA THR A 294 -26.19 -128.38 6.87
C THR A 294 -27.25 -127.29 7.14
N LEU A 295 -26.92 -126.25 7.92
CA LEU A 295 -27.72 -125.02 8.00
C LEU A 295 -27.48 -124.12 6.77
N GLU A 296 -26.26 -124.16 6.24
CA GLU A 296 -25.76 -123.27 5.20
C GLU A 296 -26.52 -123.43 3.87
N VAL A 297 -26.93 -124.65 3.49
CA VAL A 297 -27.71 -124.92 2.28
C VAL A 297 -29.11 -124.29 2.33
N LYS A 298 -29.86 -124.48 3.42
CA LYS A 298 -31.21 -123.89 3.56
C LYS A 298 -31.15 -122.38 3.72
N LEU A 299 -30.13 -121.89 4.43
CA LEU A 299 -29.81 -120.46 4.50
C LEU A 299 -29.44 -119.91 3.11
N GLN A 300 -28.89 -120.70 2.20
CA GLN A 300 -28.51 -120.26 0.85
C GLN A 300 -29.72 -120.02 -0.05
N GLU A 301 -30.73 -120.88 -0.03
CA GLU A 301 -31.98 -120.66 -0.79
C GLU A 301 -32.72 -119.40 -0.31
N GLU A 302 -32.77 -119.17 1.00
CA GLU A 302 -33.35 -117.95 1.59
C GLU A 302 -32.49 -116.70 1.30
N LYS A 303 -31.15 -116.81 1.37
CA LYS A 303 -30.22 -115.76 0.94
C LYS A 303 -30.43 -115.38 -0.51
N ASP A 304 -30.58 -116.34 -1.43
CA ASP A 304 -30.64 -116.05 -2.86
C ASP A 304 -31.99 -115.42 -3.28
N LEU A 305 -33.09 -115.79 -2.64
CA LEU A 305 -34.36 -115.05 -2.76
C LEU A 305 -34.25 -113.62 -2.20
N LYS A 306 -33.64 -113.47 -1.01
CA LYS A 306 -33.45 -112.16 -0.38
C LYS A 306 -32.47 -111.27 -1.16
N LYS A 307 -31.44 -111.87 -1.77
CA LYS A 307 -30.48 -111.24 -2.67
C LYS A 307 -31.16 -110.75 -3.95
N ASN A 308 -31.98 -111.58 -4.61
CA ASN A 308 -32.73 -111.16 -5.80
C ASN A 308 -33.74 -110.02 -5.51
N SER A 309 -34.21 -109.89 -4.27
CA SER A 309 -34.99 -108.72 -3.82
C SER A 309 -34.09 -107.50 -3.59
N MET A 310 -33.00 -107.67 -2.85
CA MET A 310 -32.03 -106.63 -2.52
C MET A 310 -31.31 -106.07 -3.75
N GLU A 311 -31.05 -106.89 -4.78
CA GLU A 311 -30.45 -106.44 -6.05
C GLU A 311 -31.42 -105.53 -6.82
N LYS A 312 -32.73 -105.82 -6.82
CA LYS A 312 -33.75 -104.92 -7.41
C LYS A 312 -33.92 -103.64 -6.61
N GLU A 313 -33.88 -103.72 -5.29
CA GLU A 313 -33.91 -102.56 -4.40
C GLU A 313 -32.68 -101.67 -4.63
N ASN A 314 -31.48 -102.26 -4.65
CA ASN A 314 -30.22 -101.60 -5.02
C ASN A 314 -30.26 -101.00 -6.43
N GLU A 315 -30.83 -101.67 -7.45
CA GLU A 315 -31.00 -101.09 -8.80
C GLU A 315 -31.90 -99.85 -8.78
N THR A 316 -32.99 -99.87 -8.01
CA THR A 316 -33.87 -98.69 -7.88
C THR A 316 -33.22 -97.56 -7.09
N GLU A 317 -32.45 -97.87 -6.05
CA GLU A 317 -31.72 -96.88 -5.26
C GLU A 317 -30.54 -96.28 -6.05
N GLN A 318 -29.81 -97.08 -6.82
CA GLN A 318 -28.77 -96.60 -7.74
C GLN A 318 -29.35 -95.65 -8.79
N ARG A 319 -30.48 -96.00 -9.42
CA ARG A 319 -31.17 -95.11 -10.37
C ARG A 319 -31.70 -93.82 -9.72
N PHE A 320 -32.07 -93.86 -8.44
CA PHE A 320 -32.45 -92.67 -7.68
C PHE A 320 -31.22 -91.79 -7.39
N VAL A 321 -30.11 -92.39 -6.95
CA VAL A 321 -28.83 -91.71 -6.70
C VAL A 321 -28.24 -91.12 -7.99
N GLU A 322 -28.39 -91.78 -9.14
CA GLU A 322 -28.00 -91.25 -10.45
C GLU A 322 -28.85 -90.02 -10.83
N LYS A 323 -30.17 -90.10 -10.73
CA LYS A 323 -31.06 -88.94 -11.00
C LYS A 323 -30.81 -87.77 -10.06
N GLU A 324 -30.50 -88.03 -8.79
CA GLU A 324 -30.16 -86.97 -7.82
C GLU A 324 -28.76 -86.39 -8.08
N LYS A 325 -27.80 -87.16 -8.65
CA LYS A 325 -26.53 -86.62 -9.19
C LYS A 325 -26.78 -85.76 -10.44
N GLU A 326 -27.56 -86.24 -11.40
CA GLU A 326 -27.94 -85.49 -12.62
C GLU A 326 -28.60 -84.15 -12.26
N LYS A 327 -29.57 -84.18 -11.35
CA LYS A 327 -30.24 -82.99 -10.82
C LYS A 327 -29.25 -82.03 -10.15
N ARG A 328 -28.30 -82.51 -9.34
CA ARG A 328 -27.26 -81.66 -8.72
C ARG A 328 -26.31 -81.05 -9.76
N MET A 329 -25.94 -81.79 -10.80
CA MET A 329 -25.15 -81.26 -11.91
C MET A 329 -25.93 -80.18 -12.68
N ALA A 330 -27.22 -80.39 -12.96
CA ALA A 330 -28.08 -79.39 -13.57
C ALA A 330 -28.25 -78.13 -12.70
N GLU A 331 -28.48 -78.28 -11.39
CA GLU A 331 -28.50 -77.16 -10.44
C GLU A 331 -27.15 -76.41 -10.40
N GLN A 332 -26.02 -77.11 -10.49
CA GLN A 332 -24.70 -76.50 -10.52
C GLN A 332 -24.46 -75.71 -11.81
N VAL A 333 -24.86 -76.24 -12.97
CA VAL A 333 -24.80 -75.53 -14.26
C VAL A 333 -25.66 -74.26 -14.23
N VAL A 334 -26.91 -74.35 -13.75
CA VAL A 334 -27.80 -73.18 -13.64
C VAL A 334 -27.23 -72.12 -12.69
N ARG A 335 -26.56 -72.51 -11.60
CA ARG A 335 -25.87 -71.56 -10.69
C ARG A 335 -24.68 -70.87 -11.37
N LEU A 336 -23.86 -71.62 -12.11
CA LEU A 336 -22.73 -71.05 -12.87
C LEU A 336 -23.21 -70.10 -13.96
N GLU A 337 -24.20 -70.49 -14.76
CA GLU A 337 -24.83 -69.59 -15.74
C GLU A 337 -25.41 -68.32 -15.10
N THR A 338 -25.99 -68.42 -13.90
CA THR A 338 -26.54 -67.27 -13.17
C THR A 338 -25.42 -66.36 -12.67
N GLN A 339 -24.32 -66.94 -12.19
CA GLN A 339 -23.14 -66.18 -11.78
C GLN A 339 -22.50 -65.45 -12.98
N GLU A 340 -22.27 -66.13 -14.10
CA GLU A 340 -21.72 -65.51 -15.32
C GLU A 340 -22.60 -64.37 -15.84
N LYS A 341 -23.93 -64.50 -15.76
CA LYS A 341 -24.89 -63.44 -16.13
C LYS A 341 -24.80 -62.26 -15.16
N ASN A 342 -24.69 -62.49 -13.86
CA ASN A 342 -24.52 -61.42 -12.87
C ASN A 342 -23.18 -60.69 -13.04
N GLU A 343 -22.08 -61.42 -13.20
CA GLU A 343 -20.75 -60.83 -13.46
C GLU A 343 -20.72 -60.05 -14.79
N ALA A 344 -21.52 -60.43 -15.78
CA ALA A 344 -21.67 -59.69 -17.03
C ALA A 344 -22.50 -58.41 -16.87
N ILE A 345 -23.49 -58.40 -15.96
CA ILE A 345 -24.25 -57.19 -15.59
C ILE A 345 -23.34 -56.22 -14.81
N GLU A 346 -22.60 -56.68 -13.80
CA GLU A 346 -21.67 -55.83 -13.04
C GLU A 346 -20.62 -55.19 -13.97
N ARG A 347 -20.04 -55.95 -14.91
CA ARG A 347 -19.13 -55.42 -15.93
C ARG A 347 -19.77 -54.42 -16.90
N ALA A 348 -21.09 -54.51 -17.14
CA ALA A 348 -21.82 -53.54 -17.94
C ALA A 348 -22.08 -52.24 -17.16
N ASP A 349 -22.48 -52.35 -15.89
CA ASP A 349 -22.70 -51.22 -14.99
C ASP A 349 -21.39 -50.45 -14.72
N GLU A 350 -20.27 -51.15 -14.51
CA GLU A 350 -18.94 -50.54 -14.41
C GLU A 350 -18.55 -49.79 -15.69
N ALA A 351 -18.81 -50.36 -16.86
CA ALA A 351 -18.53 -49.73 -18.15
C ALA A 351 -19.41 -48.49 -18.39
N GLU A 352 -20.69 -48.51 -17.98
CA GLU A 352 -21.55 -47.34 -18.03
C GLU A 352 -21.12 -46.25 -17.04
N GLN A 353 -20.76 -46.61 -15.80
CA GLN A 353 -20.19 -45.66 -14.84
C GLN A 353 -18.90 -45.03 -15.36
N ALA A 354 -17.98 -45.81 -15.93
CA ALA A 354 -16.75 -45.30 -16.53
C ALA A 354 -17.04 -44.31 -17.69
N LYS A 355 -18.02 -44.62 -18.54
CA LYS A 355 -18.49 -43.77 -19.64
C LYS A 355 -19.14 -42.47 -19.12
N ASN A 356 -19.95 -42.54 -18.07
CA ASN A 356 -20.60 -41.38 -17.47
C ASN A 356 -19.58 -40.46 -16.78
N ASN A 357 -18.60 -41.01 -16.06
CA ASN A 357 -17.46 -40.28 -15.50
C ASN A 357 -16.63 -39.57 -16.60
N GLU A 358 -16.44 -40.20 -17.76
CA GLU A 358 -15.75 -39.59 -18.91
C GLU A 358 -16.59 -38.48 -19.58
N ILE A 359 -17.91 -38.63 -19.66
CA ILE A 359 -18.83 -37.57 -20.11
C ILE A 359 -18.78 -36.38 -19.15
N GLU A 360 -18.73 -36.60 -17.83
CA GLU A 360 -18.63 -35.50 -16.86
C GLU A 360 -17.29 -34.76 -16.94
N LYS A 361 -16.16 -35.47 -17.09
CA LYS A 361 -14.85 -34.84 -17.37
C LYS A 361 -14.92 -33.93 -18.59
N ARG A 362 -15.52 -34.40 -19.70
CA ARG A 362 -15.70 -33.59 -20.92
C ARG A 362 -16.60 -32.38 -20.68
N ARG A 363 -17.70 -32.54 -19.92
CA ARG A 363 -18.58 -31.43 -19.50
C ARG A 363 -17.88 -30.44 -18.56
N LYS A 364 -16.85 -30.85 -17.80
CA LYS A 364 -16.02 -29.93 -17.01
C LYS A 364 -15.06 -29.15 -17.92
N VAL A 365 -14.29 -29.83 -18.77
CA VAL A 365 -13.36 -29.19 -19.72
C VAL A 365 -14.06 -28.22 -20.67
N GLU A 366 -15.25 -28.56 -21.17
CA GLU A 366 -16.01 -27.66 -22.06
C GLU A 366 -16.55 -26.41 -21.32
N ARG A 367 -16.91 -26.53 -20.02
CA ARG A 367 -17.25 -25.36 -19.19
C ARG A 367 -16.02 -24.47 -18.93
N GLU A 368 -14.87 -25.06 -18.63
CA GLU A 368 -13.60 -24.34 -18.45
C GLU A 368 -13.21 -23.60 -19.75
N LYS A 369 -13.34 -24.27 -20.90
CA LYS A 369 -13.15 -23.68 -22.23
C LYS A 369 -14.13 -22.54 -22.53
N GLN A 370 -15.41 -22.66 -22.16
CA GLN A 370 -16.40 -21.58 -22.31
C GLN A 370 -16.06 -20.36 -21.43
N MET A 371 -15.63 -20.58 -20.18
CA MET A 371 -15.15 -19.50 -19.32
C MET A 371 -13.92 -18.79 -19.90
N ILE A 372 -12.95 -19.54 -20.43
CA ILE A 372 -11.75 -18.98 -21.09
C ILE A 372 -12.14 -18.19 -22.35
N VAL A 373 -13.14 -18.62 -23.12
CA VAL A 373 -13.64 -17.84 -24.28
C VAL A 373 -14.25 -16.51 -23.84
N LEU A 374 -15.11 -16.52 -22.81
CA LEU A 374 -15.71 -15.30 -22.24
C LEU A 374 -14.66 -14.34 -21.68
N GLU A 375 -13.64 -14.86 -20.98
CA GLU A 375 -12.53 -14.07 -20.45
C GLU A 375 -11.70 -13.44 -21.58
N ASN A 376 -11.38 -14.18 -22.64
CA ASN A 376 -10.69 -13.64 -23.81
C ASN A 376 -11.51 -12.58 -24.56
N GLU A 377 -12.84 -12.71 -24.63
CA GLU A 377 -13.72 -11.70 -25.22
C GLU A 377 -13.79 -10.43 -24.35
N GLN A 378 -13.87 -10.57 -23.03
CA GLN A 378 -13.76 -9.43 -22.10
C GLN A 378 -12.41 -8.72 -22.22
N LEU A 379 -11.31 -9.48 -22.24
CA LEU A 379 -9.95 -8.94 -22.43
C LEU A 379 -9.80 -8.25 -23.79
N LYS A 380 -10.40 -8.77 -24.87
CA LYS A 380 -10.42 -8.11 -26.18
C LYS A 380 -11.12 -6.75 -26.11
N ASN A 381 -12.29 -6.69 -25.47
CA ASN A 381 -13.07 -5.46 -25.34
C ASN A 381 -12.36 -4.42 -24.45
N GLU A 382 -11.72 -4.86 -23.35
CA GLU A 382 -10.89 -4.00 -22.50
C GLU A 382 -9.69 -3.43 -23.27
N ASN A 383 -9.00 -4.26 -24.08
CA ASN A 383 -7.92 -3.82 -24.96
C ASN A 383 -8.39 -2.83 -26.05
N GLU A 384 -9.59 -3.01 -26.62
CA GLU A 384 -10.15 -2.03 -27.55
C GLU A 384 -10.51 -0.71 -26.84
N ARG A 385 -10.99 -0.73 -25.59
CA ARG A 385 -11.22 0.49 -24.80
C ARG A 385 -9.91 1.23 -24.51
N ILE A 386 -8.88 0.53 -24.00
CA ILE A 386 -7.54 1.09 -23.74
C ILE A 386 -6.91 1.67 -25.01
N LYS A 387 -7.12 1.02 -26.17
CA LYS A 387 -6.63 1.51 -27.47
C LYS A 387 -7.30 2.81 -27.91
N ASN A 388 -8.56 3.03 -27.54
CA ASN A 388 -9.29 4.27 -27.79
C ASN A 388 -8.89 5.37 -26.80
N GLU A 389 -8.79 5.05 -25.50
CA GLU A 389 -8.25 5.95 -24.46
C GLU A 389 -6.86 6.48 -24.85
N LEU A 390 -5.95 5.59 -25.28
CA LEU A 390 -4.61 5.93 -25.77
C LEU A 390 -4.61 6.76 -27.06
N LYS A 391 -5.68 6.70 -27.87
CA LYS A 391 -5.85 7.55 -29.05
C LYS A 391 -6.28 8.96 -28.63
N GLU A 392 -7.26 9.07 -27.74
CA GLU A 392 -7.73 10.34 -27.19
C GLU A 392 -6.65 11.07 -26.40
N GLU A 393 -5.85 10.36 -25.59
CA GLU A 393 -4.72 10.97 -24.86
C GLU A 393 -3.65 11.51 -25.83
N LYS A 394 -3.37 10.81 -26.94
CA LYS A 394 -2.47 11.31 -28.00
C LYS A 394 -3.03 12.54 -28.72
N GLU A 395 -4.33 12.63 -28.87
CA GLU A 395 -5.01 13.78 -29.48
C GLU A 395 -5.01 14.98 -28.53
N ASN A 396 -5.36 14.77 -27.26
CA ASN A 396 -5.26 15.76 -26.18
C ASN A 396 -3.83 16.28 -26.01
N ARG A 397 -2.83 15.40 -26.07
CA ARG A 397 -1.41 15.79 -26.04
C ARG A 397 -1.02 16.65 -27.23
N ARG A 398 -1.44 16.32 -28.46
CA ARG A 398 -1.22 17.16 -29.64
C ARG A 398 -1.88 18.53 -29.50
N ASN A 399 -3.11 18.58 -28.99
CA ASN A 399 -3.83 19.83 -28.74
C ASN A 399 -3.11 20.69 -27.69
N PHE A 400 -2.55 20.07 -26.65
CA PHE A 400 -1.71 20.75 -25.66
C PHE A 400 -0.38 21.24 -26.26
N GLU A 401 0.31 20.42 -27.06
CA GLU A 401 1.55 20.80 -27.74
C GLU A 401 1.32 21.98 -28.70
N VAL A 402 0.25 21.96 -29.51
CA VAL A 402 -0.14 23.10 -30.38
C VAL A 402 -0.41 24.37 -29.56
N LYS A 403 -1.20 24.27 -28.47
CA LYS A 403 -1.48 25.41 -27.58
C LYS A 403 -0.20 25.96 -26.93
N TYR A 404 0.69 25.08 -26.48
CA TYR A 404 1.97 25.45 -25.88
C TYR A 404 2.85 26.22 -26.89
N TYR A 405 2.97 25.74 -28.14
CA TYR A 405 3.72 26.46 -29.16
C TYR A 405 3.10 27.82 -29.51
N SER A 406 1.76 27.93 -29.61
CA SER A 406 1.12 29.23 -29.87
C SER A 406 1.28 30.20 -28.70
N GLU A 407 1.29 29.72 -27.45
CA GLU A 407 1.61 30.55 -26.28
C GLU A 407 3.08 31.00 -26.26
N CYS A 408 4.02 30.18 -26.75
CA CYS A 408 5.42 30.56 -26.88
C CYS A 408 5.60 31.64 -27.96
N GLU A 409 4.99 31.44 -29.14
CA GLU A 409 5.00 32.40 -30.24
C GLU A 409 4.40 33.76 -29.81
N GLN A 410 3.26 33.76 -29.10
CA GLN A 410 2.68 34.99 -28.54
C GLN A 410 3.60 35.69 -27.53
N LYS A 411 4.29 34.92 -26.67
CA LYS A 411 5.26 35.48 -25.71
C LYS A 411 6.50 36.05 -26.42
N GLU A 412 6.94 35.45 -27.52
CA GLU A 412 8.05 35.94 -28.33
C GLU A 412 7.68 37.21 -29.12
N ILE A 413 6.47 37.27 -29.69
CA ILE A 413 5.91 38.50 -30.29
C ILE A 413 5.87 39.63 -29.24
N MET A 414 5.25 39.38 -28.08
CA MET A 414 5.18 40.35 -26.97
C MET A 414 6.57 40.82 -26.53
N LYS A 415 7.55 39.90 -26.38
CA LYS A 415 8.94 40.23 -26.06
C LYS A 415 9.54 41.17 -27.10
N ASN A 416 9.36 40.88 -28.38
CA ASN A 416 9.89 41.70 -29.47
C ASN A 416 9.22 43.10 -29.52
N GLU A 417 7.93 43.21 -29.19
CA GLU A 417 7.23 44.50 -29.05
C GLU A 417 7.74 45.32 -27.86
N TYR A 418 8.00 44.68 -26.71
CA TYR A 418 8.63 45.33 -25.56
C TYR A 418 10.06 45.78 -25.86
N GLU A 419 10.88 44.96 -26.52
CA GLU A 419 12.25 45.33 -26.92
C GLU A 419 12.26 46.51 -27.91
N GLN A 420 11.36 46.53 -28.90
CA GLN A 420 11.18 47.70 -29.78
C GLN A 420 10.73 48.94 -29.02
N THR A 421 9.87 48.81 -28.01
CA THR A 421 9.38 49.92 -27.20
C THR A 421 10.48 50.51 -26.33
N ILE A 422 11.29 49.65 -25.71
CA ILE A 422 12.50 50.03 -24.96
C ILE A 422 13.51 50.74 -25.88
N GLU A 423 13.70 50.28 -27.12
CA GLU A 423 14.64 50.92 -28.05
C GLU A 423 14.12 52.29 -28.53
N LYS A 424 12.81 52.42 -28.79
CA LYS A 424 12.15 53.72 -29.07
C LYS A 424 12.29 54.68 -27.88
N GLU A 425 12.15 54.21 -26.64
CA GLU A 425 12.44 55.01 -25.45
C GLU A 425 13.91 55.46 -25.39
N LYS A 426 14.88 54.56 -25.62
CA LYS A 426 16.32 54.93 -25.63
C LYS A 426 16.60 56.02 -26.67
N GLN A 427 16.04 55.88 -27.88
CA GLN A 427 16.17 56.87 -28.95
C GLN A 427 15.55 58.21 -28.56
N SER A 428 14.36 58.19 -27.95
CA SER A 428 13.66 59.39 -27.46
C SER A 428 14.44 60.08 -26.33
N LYS A 429 14.96 59.31 -25.37
CA LYS A 429 15.80 59.81 -24.26
C LYS A 429 17.11 60.41 -24.79
N LYS A 430 17.74 59.78 -25.79
CA LYS A 430 18.94 60.30 -26.46
C LYS A 430 18.67 61.60 -27.23
N LEU A 431 17.54 61.68 -27.94
CA LEU A 431 17.13 62.90 -28.65
C LEU A 431 16.87 64.07 -27.68
N VAL A 432 16.18 63.82 -26.56
CA VAL A 432 15.97 64.81 -25.50
C VAL A 432 17.30 65.27 -24.89
N GLU A 433 18.27 64.36 -24.69
CA GLU A 433 19.59 64.73 -24.17
C GLU A 433 20.40 65.56 -25.19
N GLN A 434 20.32 65.24 -26.49
CA GLN A 434 20.90 66.06 -27.55
C GLN A 434 20.26 67.46 -27.60
N GLN A 435 18.93 67.57 -27.51
CA GLN A 435 18.23 68.86 -27.45
C GLN A 435 18.63 69.71 -26.23
N LYS A 436 18.89 69.09 -25.06
CA LYS A 436 19.46 69.81 -23.91
C LYS A 436 20.87 70.33 -24.21
N GLN A 437 21.73 69.50 -24.82
CA GLN A 437 23.10 69.88 -25.17
C GLN A 437 23.11 71.03 -26.20
N GLU A 438 22.24 71.00 -27.20
CA GLU A 438 22.04 72.09 -28.15
C GLU A 438 21.54 73.37 -27.47
N GLN A 439 20.56 73.29 -26.53
CA GLN A 439 20.12 74.46 -25.77
C GLN A 439 21.22 75.04 -24.86
N ILE A 440 22.11 74.21 -24.31
CA ILE A 440 23.26 74.67 -23.53
C ILE A 440 24.27 75.38 -24.44
N LEU A 441 24.59 74.81 -25.61
CA LEU A 441 25.44 75.43 -26.62
C LEU A 441 24.86 76.76 -27.15
N LEU A 442 23.55 76.84 -27.36
CA LEU A 442 22.89 78.07 -27.79
C LEU A 442 23.01 79.16 -26.72
N LYS A 443 22.77 78.83 -25.45
CA LYS A 443 22.93 79.75 -24.31
C LYS A 443 24.38 80.18 -24.08
N LEU A 444 25.35 79.32 -24.38
CA LEU A 444 26.77 79.67 -24.37
C LEU A 444 27.08 80.66 -25.50
N ARG A 445 26.63 80.41 -26.74
CA ARG A 445 26.80 81.36 -27.85
C ARG A 445 26.14 82.71 -27.57
N GLU A 446 24.90 82.72 -27.07
CA GLU A 446 24.24 83.95 -26.64
C GLU A 446 25.07 84.73 -25.60
N LYS A 447 25.76 84.03 -24.69
CA LYS A 447 26.63 84.65 -23.68
C LYS A 447 27.92 85.20 -24.31
N GLU A 448 28.52 84.47 -25.24
CA GLU A 448 29.70 84.93 -26.01
C GLU A 448 29.37 86.15 -26.88
N GLU A 449 28.21 86.16 -27.54
CA GLU A 449 27.71 87.30 -28.32
C GLU A 449 27.46 88.51 -27.40
N LYS A 450 26.79 88.33 -26.25
CA LYS A 450 26.57 89.39 -25.26
C LYS A 450 27.89 89.92 -24.69
N GLU A 451 28.86 89.05 -24.38
CA GLU A 451 30.21 89.47 -23.97
C GLU A 451 30.98 90.22 -25.06
N SER A 452 30.81 89.83 -26.33
CA SER A 452 31.38 90.52 -27.47
C SER A 452 30.78 91.92 -27.63
N SER A 453 29.45 92.05 -27.52
CA SER A 453 28.76 93.34 -27.49
C SER A 453 29.21 94.22 -26.33
N ILE A 454 29.37 93.66 -25.11
CA ILE A 454 29.87 94.39 -23.94
C ILE A 454 31.30 94.90 -24.19
N LYS A 455 32.20 94.07 -24.74
CA LYS A 455 33.57 94.48 -25.09
C LYS A 455 33.59 95.58 -26.18
N GLN A 456 32.63 95.55 -27.12
CA GLN A 456 32.46 96.62 -28.10
C GLN A 456 31.96 97.92 -27.47
N THR A 457 30.98 97.87 -26.54
CA THR A 457 30.51 99.06 -25.82
C THR A 457 31.58 99.63 -24.89
N GLU A 458 32.32 98.81 -24.15
CA GLU A 458 33.47 99.26 -23.34
C GLU A 458 34.55 99.95 -24.18
N SER A 459 34.80 99.45 -25.40
CA SER A 459 35.75 100.06 -26.33
C SER A 459 35.23 101.41 -26.87
N ALA A 460 33.94 101.50 -27.19
CA ALA A 460 33.29 102.73 -27.61
C ALA A 460 33.25 103.77 -26.48
N GLU A 461 32.95 103.36 -25.24
CA GLU A 461 32.95 104.24 -24.05
C GLU A 461 34.35 104.81 -23.76
N LYS A 462 35.41 104.00 -23.89
CA LYS A 462 36.81 104.48 -23.79
C LYS A 462 37.11 105.53 -24.85
N LEU A 463 36.72 105.28 -26.10
CA LEU A 463 36.95 106.21 -27.21
C LEU A 463 36.11 107.49 -27.06
N VAL A 464 34.89 107.41 -26.53
CA VAL A 464 34.07 108.57 -26.15
C VAL A 464 34.72 109.35 -25.01
N ALA A 465 35.24 108.69 -23.97
CA ALA A 465 35.94 109.36 -22.87
C ALA A 465 37.22 110.07 -23.35
N GLU A 466 37.95 109.47 -24.28
CA GLU A 466 39.13 110.08 -24.92
C GLU A 466 38.74 111.28 -25.80
N LEU A 467 37.68 111.19 -26.59
CA LEU A 467 37.12 112.34 -27.32
C LEU A 467 36.62 113.45 -26.40
N VAL A 468 35.98 113.11 -25.27
CA VAL A 468 35.56 114.08 -24.24
C VAL A 468 36.77 114.78 -23.63
N LYS A 469 37.87 114.06 -23.38
CA LYS A 469 39.14 114.66 -22.91
C LYS A 469 39.71 115.66 -23.92
N VAL A 470 39.74 115.31 -25.22
CA VAL A 470 40.19 116.22 -26.30
C VAL A 470 39.25 117.42 -26.46
N LEU A 471 37.93 117.24 -26.29
CA LEU A 471 36.95 118.34 -26.27
C LEU A 471 37.15 119.26 -25.04
N GLN A 472 37.49 118.71 -23.88
CA GLN A 472 37.81 119.48 -22.68
C GLN A 472 39.11 120.29 -22.87
N GLU A 473 40.13 119.69 -23.48
CA GLU A 473 41.42 120.33 -23.79
C GLU A 473 41.25 121.45 -24.81
N THR A 474 40.51 121.22 -25.90
CA THR A 474 40.21 122.26 -26.91
C THR A 474 39.27 123.36 -26.38
N GLN A 475 38.33 123.06 -25.48
CA GLN A 475 37.57 124.09 -24.76
C GLN A 475 38.48 124.95 -23.87
N ASN A 476 39.43 124.34 -23.16
CA ASN A 476 40.41 125.07 -22.34
C ASN A 476 41.30 125.98 -23.21
N GLU A 477 41.77 125.49 -24.37
CA GLU A 477 42.49 126.33 -25.34
C GLU A 477 41.64 127.50 -25.87
N LEU A 478 40.38 127.25 -26.24
CA LEU A 478 39.47 128.30 -26.72
C LEU A 478 39.19 129.34 -25.64
N LYS A 479 39.11 128.92 -24.37
CA LYS A 479 38.97 129.82 -23.23
C LYS A 479 40.22 130.68 -23.05
N ILE A 480 41.42 130.09 -23.11
CA ILE A 480 42.69 130.84 -23.05
C ILE A 480 42.77 131.87 -24.20
N LYS A 481 42.46 131.46 -25.44
CA LYS A 481 42.45 132.34 -26.62
C LYS A 481 41.40 133.45 -26.51
N SER A 482 40.27 133.21 -25.84
CA SER A 482 39.25 134.23 -25.52
C SER A 482 39.74 135.23 -24.46
N GLU A 483 40.39 134.75 -23.40
CA GLU A 483 41.01 135.61 -22.37
C GLU A 483 42.18 136.42 -22.93
N GLU A 484 42.91 135.92 -23.93
CA GLU A 484 43.90 136.68 -24.71
C GLU A 484 43.25 137.72 -25.63
N PHE A 485 42.15 137.38 -26.30
CA PHE A 485 41.40 138.30 -27.15
C PHE A 485 40.84 139.50 -26.36
N GLU A 486 40.28 139.26 -25.17
CA GLU A 486 39.81 140.36 -24.30
C GLU A 486 40.96 141.22 -23.76
N LYS A 487 42.13 140.64 -23.44
CA LYS A 487 43.34 141.41 -23.09
C LYS A 487 43.80 142.30 -24.27
N ASN A 488 43.79 141.78 -25.50
CA ASN A 488 44.14 142.54 -26.69
C ASN A 488 43.10 143.65 -27.01
N LYS A 489 41.81 143.38 -26.76
CA LYS A 489 40.72 144.36 -26.85
C LYS A 489 40.86 145.48 -25.79
N GLU A 490 41.26 145.16 -24.57
CA GLU A 490 41.63 146.17 -23.56
C GLU A 490 42.82 147.04 -24.01
N ILE A 491 43.84 146.46 -24.67
CA ILE A 491 45.00 147.20 -25.19
C ILE A 491 44.53 148.17 -26.29
N LEU A 492 43.70 147.71 -27.22
CA LEU A 492 43.12 148.56 -28.28
C LEU A 492 42.27 149.74 -27.71
N ILE A 493 41.55 149.50 -26.61
CA ILE A 493 40.81 150.55 -25.89
C ILE A 493 41.77 151.57 -25.24
N LYS A 494 42.92 151.12 -24.72
CA LYS A 494 43.96 151.99 -24.13
C LYS A 494 44.73 152.81 -25.19
N GLU A 495 44.81 152.34 -26.43
CA GLU A 495 45.40 153.11 -27.55
C GLU A 495 44.40 154.11 -28.16
N THR A 496 43.16 153.68 -28.41
CA THR A 496 42.10 154.56 -28.94
C THR A 496 41.67 155.67 -27.98
N THR A 497 41.95 155.54 -26.67
CA THR A 497 41.77 156.61 -25.67
C THR A 497 42.97 157.57 -25.57
N LYS A 498 44.18 157.18 -25.98
CA LYS A 498 45.29 158.13 -26.19
C LYS A 498 45.01 159.04 -27.38
N LEU A 499 44.74 158.44 -28.54
CA LEU A 499 44.58 159.16 -29.82
C LEU A 499 43.43 160.18 -29.85
N LYS A 500 42.48 160.12 -28.92
CA LYS A 500 41.37 161.09 -28.83
C LYS A 500 41.62 162.30 -27.92
N ASN A 501 42.67 162.30 -27.11
CA ASN A 501 42.91 163.34 -26.10
C ASN A 501 44.07 164.31 -26.43
N GLU A 502 44.88 164.04 -27.46
CA GLU A 502 46.06 164.87 -27.77
C GLU A 502 45.79 166.04 -28.74
N GLU A 503 44.62 166.10 -29.39
CA GLU A 503 44.37 167.10 -30.46
C GLU A 503 43.62 168.39 -30.03
N LYS A 504 43.14 168.51 -28.78
CA LYS A 504 42.25 169.65 -28.42
C LYS A 504 42.39 170.32 -27.05
N SER A 505 43.62 170.50 -26.57
CA SER A 505 43.97 171.58 -25.62
C SER A 505 45.40 172.11 -25.85
N ARG A 506 45.55 172.97 -26.87
CA ARG A 506 46.77 173.80 -27.06
C ARG A 506 46.65 175.08 -26.22
N LYS A 507 47.76 175.48 -25.56
CA LYS A 507 47.91 176.73 -24.75
C LYS A 507 47.04 176.71 -23.47
N GLU A 508 47.52 177.02 -22.27
CA GLU A 508 48.38 178.15 -21.89
C GLU A 508 49.30 177.81 -20.71
N THR A 509 50.45 178.49 -20.64
CA THR A 509 51.50 178.30 -19.62
C THR A 509 51.79 179.60 -18.86
N GLN A 510 51.25 179.74 -17.65
CA GLN A 510 51.78 180.53 -16.52
C GLN A 510 50.95 180.20 -15.26
N ILE A 511 51.45 179.86 -14.07
CA ILE A 511 52.55 180.41 -13.24
C ILE A 511 52.17 181.82 -12.74
N MET A 512 51.93 182.09 -11.44
CA MET A 512 52.13 181.29 -10.22
C MET A 512 51.26 181.82 -9.04
N ASN A 513 51.13 181.02 -7.95
CA ASN A 513 50.63 181.38 -6.61
C ASN A 513 49.11 181.72 -6.53
N SER A 514 48.33 181.42 -5.48
CA SER A 514 48.54 180.81 -4.15
C SER A 514 47.14 180.31 -3.65
N LYS A 515 46.87 179.60 -2.54
CA LYS A 515 47.58 179.12 -1.32
C LYS A 515 46.69 177.97 -0.72
N ILE A 516 47.05 177.16 0.29
CA ILE A 516 48.26 177.03 1.13
C ILE A 516 48.52 175.53 1.43
N ASP A 517 49.53 175.28 2.27
CA ASP A 517 50.18 174.04 2.72
C ASP A 517 49.41 173.22 3.78
N GLY A 518 49.93 172.03 4.14
CA GLY A 518 49.56 171.34 5.39
C GLY A 518 49.38 169.81 5.36
N GLU A 519 50.38 169.05 4.85
CA GLU A 519 50.63 167.62 5.21
C GLU A 519 49.48 166.60 4.86
N ASN A 520 49.69 165.28 4.75
CA ASN A 520 50.82 164.40 5.01
C ASN A 520 50.78 163.27 3.93
N TRP A 521 51.71 163.04 3.01
CA TRP A 521 53.19 162.95 3.04
C TRP A 521 53.81 161.69 3.69
N GLN A 522 53.00 160.70 4.07
CA GLN A 522 53.48 159.38 4.54
C GLN A 522 53.15 158.21 3.61
N PHE A 523 51.88 157.94 3.29
CA PHE A 523 51.46 156.71 2.58
C PHE A 523 52.09 156.44 1.20
N LYS A 524 52.58 157.48 0.49
CA LYS A 524 53.33 157.32 -0.78
C LYS A 524 54.86 157.24 -0.62
N ARG A 525 55.39 157.47 0.59
CA ARG A 525 56.79 157.22 0.92
C ARG A 525 56.97 155.83 1.56
N GLU A 526 55.99 155.43 2.38
CA GLU A 526 55.91 154.11 3.00
C GLU A 526 55.81 152.98 1.96
N ASN A 527 55.07 153.14 0.86
CA ASN A 527 54.95 152.10 -0.16
C ASN A 527 56.28 151.84 -0.92
N GLU A 528 57.10 152.87 -1.14
CA GLU A 528 58.43 152.74 -1.72
C GLU A 528 59.47 152.23 -0.71
N GLN A 529 59.36 152.66 0.56
CA GLN A 529 60.17 152.09 1.66
C GLN A 529 59.84 150.61 1.91
N LEU A 530 58.58 150.19 1.79
CA LEU A 530 58.16 148.80 1.90
C LEU A 530 58.77 147.93 0.78
N LYS A 531 58.91 148.42 -0.46
CA LYS A 531 59.62 147.68 -1.51
C LYS A 531 61.12 147.50 -1.20
N VAL A 532 61.78 148.54 -0.71
CA VAL A 532 63.20 148.47 -0.32
C VAL A 532 63.40 147.59 0.93
N GLN A 533 62.46 147.62 1.88
CA GLN A 533 62.47 146.73 3.04
C GLN A 533 62.12 145.29 2.65
N LEU A 534 61.24 145.04 1.67
CA LEU A 534 60.97 143.68 1.16
C LEU A 534 62.23 143.07 0.53
N ALA A 535 63.00 143.87 -0.22
CA ALA A 535 64.30 143.47 -0.75
C ALA A 535 65.32 143.19 0.37
N SER A 536 65.39 144.04 1.40
CA SER A 536 66.31 143.82 2.53
C SER A 536 65.90 142.67 3.46
N ILE A 537 64.60 142.39 3.58
CA ILE A 537 64.07 141.24 4.34
C ILE A 537 64.32 139.93 3.56
N LYS A 538 64.13 139.91 2.23
CA LYS A 538 64.61 138.80 1.37
C LYS A 538 66.13 138.57 1.47
N GLN A 539 66.90 139.56 1.92
CA GLN A 539 68.34 139.46 2.19
C GLN A 539 68.69 139.16 3.67
N LYS A 540 67.69 139.04 4.57
CA LYS A 540 67.91 138.81 6.03
C LYS A 540 67.07 137.70 6.65
N PHE A 541 66.01 137.23 5.98
CA PHE A 541 65.36 135.96 6.23
C PHE A 541 65.41 135.17 4.92
N GLY A 542 66.40 134.28 4.82
CA GLY A 542 66.76 133.64 3.57
C GLY A 542 65.70 132.69 3.04
N GLU A 543 65.61 132.60 1.70
CA GLU A 543 64.73 131.66 0.99
C GLU A 543 65.05 130.19 1.32
N GLU A 544 66.24 129.91 1.86
CA GLU A 544 66.57 128.64 2.51
C GLU A 544 65.55 128.22 3.57
N ARG A 545 65.01 129.12 4.41
CA ARG A 545 64.10 128.70 5.49
C ARG A 545 62.74 128.22 4.95
N ILE A 546 62.17 128.94 4.00
CA ILE A 546 60.88 128.58 3.38
C ILE A 546 61.07 127.32 2.50
N ASN A 547 62.18 127.22 1.77
CA ASN A 547 62.47 126.02 0.98
C ASN A 547 62.81 124.81 1.86
N GLN A 548 63.43 125.00 3.04
CA GLN A 548 63.62 123.94 4.04
C GLN A 548 62.30 123.55 4.71
N GLU A 549 61.37 124.49 4.95
CA GLU A 549 60.02 124.20 5.46
C GLU A 549 59.19 123.43 4.42
N ILE A 550 59.21 123.82 3.14
CA ILE A 550 58.58 123.05 2.05
C ILE A 550 59.20 121.66 1.95
N LEU A 551 60.53 121.55 1.93
CA LEU A 551 61.23 120.25 1.86
C LEU A 551 60.97 119.39 3.11
N MET A 552 60.77 119.99 4.29
CA MET A 552 60.34 119.27 5.50
C MET A 552 58.87 118.83 5.42
N ILE A 553 57.98 119.64 4.85
CA ILE A 553 56.57 119.29 4.63
C ILE A 553 56.45 118.15 3.61
N GLU A 554 57.12 118.24 2.46
CA GLU A 554 57.15 117.16 1.46
C GLU A 554 57.74 115.86 2.03
N LYS A 555 58.80 115.97 2.85
CA LYS A 555 59.42 114.82 3.51
C LYS A 555 58.54 114.23 4.62
N GLN A 556 57.81 115.05 5.36
CA GLN A 556 56.81 114.60 6.33
C GLN A 556 55.60 113.94 5.64
N GLN A 557 55.10 114.52 4.56
CA GLN A 557 54.03 113.94 3.75
C GLN A 557 54.46 112.57 3.19
N LYS A 558 55.66 112.47 2.63
CA LYS A 558 56.19 111.19 2.14
C LYS A 558 56.40 110.16 3.26
N GLN A 559 56.85 110.59 4.45
CA GLN A 559 56.91 109.70 5.61
C GLN A 559 55.52 109.23 6.06
N GLN A 560 54.52 110.11 6.06
CA GLN A 560 53.12 109.75 6.35
C GLN A 560 52.54 108.80 5.28
N GLU A 561 52.85 108.99 3.99
CA GLU A 561 52.44 108.07 2.92
C GLU A 561 53.10 106.69 3.07
N GLU A 562 54.39 106.63 3.41
CA GLU A 562 55.09 105.38 3.70
C GLU A 562 54.56 104.67 4.97
N GLU A 563 54.16 105.41 6.00
CA GLU A 563 53.47 104.86 7.18
C GLU A 563 52.05 104.37 6.85
N ILE A 564 51.28 105.14 6.07
CA ILE A 564 49.96 104.72 5.57
C ILE A 564 50.07 103.47 4.70
N HIS A 565 51.14 103.31 3.91
CA HIS A 565 51.39 102.09 3.13
C HIS A 565 51.70 100.89 4.04
N LYS A 566 52.57 101.05 5.04
CA LYS A 566 52.89 100.00 6.02
C LYS A 566 51.65 99.57 6.81
N LEU A 567 50.85 100.51 7.31
CA LEU A 567 49.59 100.24 8.00
C LEU A 567 48.59 99.50 7.12
N LYS A 568 48.49 99.84 5.82
CA LYS A 568 47.64 99.10 4.86
C LYS A 568 48.14 97.66 4.64
N GLU A 569 49.45 97.43 4.58
CA GLU A 569 50.01 96.08 4.51
C GLU A 569 49.77 95.27 5.78
N GLU A 570 49.91 95.87 6.97
CA GLU A 570 49.64 95.19 8.25
C GLU A 570 48.17 94.83 8.40
N ILE A 571 47.24 95.74 8.04
CA ILE A 571 45.80 95.48 8.02
C ILE A 571 45.45 94.36 7.02
N MET A 572 46.12 94.31 5.86
CA MET A 572 45.97 93.20 4.89
C MET A 572 46.48 91.87 5.46
N LYS A 573 47.63 91.86 6.15
CA LYS A 573 48.21 90.65 6.77
C LYS A 573 47.31 90.13 7.90
N GLU A 574 46.93 90.98 8.85
CA GLU A 574 45.98 90.64 9.93
C GLU A 574 44.67 90.08 9.38
N ARG A 575 44.12 90.69 8.32
CA ARG A 575 42.84 90.25 7.74
C ARG A 575 42.96 88.86 7.13
N ASN A 576 44.01 88.60 6.36
CA ASN A 576 44.26 87.30 5.76
C ASN A 576 44.48 86.21 6.81
N GLU A 577 45.17 86.52 7.91
CA GLU A 577 45.34 85.59 9.04
C GLU A 577 44.03 85.32 9.78
N LYS A 578 43.22 86.36 10.05
CA LYS A 578 41.91 86.23 10.70
C LYS A 578 40.87 85.53 9.82
N GLU A 579 40.98 85.59 8.49
CA GLU A 579 40.15 84.81 7.56
C GLU A 579 40.63 83.36 7.46
N LYS A 580 41.96 83.11 7.46
CA LYS A 580 42.55 81.76 7.50
C LYS A 580 42.19 81.01 8.79
N GLU A 581 42.33 81.65 9.95
CA GLU A 581 42.02 81.04 11.26
C GLU A 581 40.52 80.65 11.37
N LYS A 582 39.62 81.44 10.77
CA LYS A 582 38.19 81.11 10.68
C LYS A 582 37.93 79.90 9.79
N ALA A 583 38.60 79.80 8.64
CA ALA A 583 38.47 78.65 7.74
C ALA A 583 39.00 77.35 8.38
N GLU A 584 40.06 77.44 9.17
CA GLU A 584 40.67 76.30 9.88
C GLU A 584 39.75 75.80 11.02
N LYS A 585 39.20 76.71 11.83
CA LYS A 585 38.19 76.39 12.86
C LYS A 585 36.88 75.84 12.28
N LEU A 586 36.52 76.21 11.05
CA LEU A 586 35.35 75.64 10.37
C LEU A 586 35.60 74.17 9.98
N LYS A 587 36.77 73.87 9.39
CA LYS A 587 37.18 72.50 9.03
C LYS A 587 37.23 71.57 10.25
N GLU A 588 37.86 72.01 11.35
CA GLU A 588 37.86 71.25 12.60
C GLU A 588 36.44 70.87 13.06
N LYS A 589 35.48 71.79 12.92
CA LYS A 589 34.09 71.56 13.33
C LYS A 589 33.40 70.54 12.42
N GLU A 590 33.61 70.62 11.11
CA GLU A 590 33.08 69.67 10.12
C GLU A 590 33.65 68.27 10.32
N GLU A 591 34.98 68.16 10.51
CA GLU A 591 35.65 66.88 10.78
C GLU A 591 35.16 66.24 12.09
N ARG A 592 34.98 67.04 13.16
CA ARG A 592 34.43 66.54 14.44
C ARG A 592 32.99 66.03 14.29
N MET A 593 32.11 66.73 13.57
CA MET A 593 30.75 66.24 13.32
C MET A 593 30.73 64.96 12.48
N LYS A 594 31.62 64.85 11.47
CA LYS A 594 31.76 63.64 10.65
C LYS A 594 32.24 62.45 11.50
N MET A 595 33.27 62.65 12.31
CA MET A 595 33.80 61.63 13.25
C MET A 595 32.78 61.16 14.30
N GLN A 596 31.79 61.98 14.64
CA GLN A 596 30.71 61.58 15.55
C GLN A 596 29.65 60.77 14.80
N SER A 597 29.17 61.27 13.65
CA SER A 597 28.22 60.57 12.78
C SER A 597 28.70 59.16 12.39
N ASP A 598 29.99 58.98 12.12
CA ASP A 598 30.54 57.68 11.72
C ASP A 598 30.69 56.70 12.91
N ARG A 599 30.93 57.19 14.14
CA ARG A 599 30.89 56.36 15.36
C ARG A 599 29.49 55.86 15.70
N ASP A 600 28.48 56.71 15.52
CA ASP A 600 27.10 56.35 15.81
C ASP A 600 26.57 55.30 14.81
N LYS A 601 26.97 55.39 13.52
CA LYS A 601 26.75 54.33 12.53
C LYS A 601 27.45 53.02 12.89
N GLU A 602 28.70 53.09 13.37
CA GLU A 602 29.47 51.90 13.75
C GLU A 602 28.84 51.15 14.95
N ARG A 603 28.27 51.88 15.92
CA ARG A 603 27.47 51.27 17.01
C ARG A 603 26.24 50.55 16.48
N SER A 604 25.43 51.24 15.67
CA SER A 604 24.19 50.67 15.13
C SER A 604 24.45 49.42 14.26
N LEU A 605 25.53 49.41 13.48
CA LEU A 605 25.96 48.23 12.72
C LEU A 605 26.34 47.05 13.62
N LYS A 606 27.04 47.29 14.74
CA LYS A 606 27.43 46.25 15.70
C LYS A 606 26.23 45.68 16.48
N GLU A 607 25.24 46.52 16.79
CA GLU A 607 23.98 46.08 17.40
C GLU A 607 23.18 45.18 16.44
N GLN A 608 23.05 45.57 15.17
CA GLN A 608 22.44 44.74 14.13
C GLN A 608 23.20 43.41 13.90
N GLU A 609 24.53 43.42 13.96
CA GLU A 609 25.34 42.20 13.80
C GLU A 609 25.12 41.20 14.95
N ILE A 610 24.96 41.70 16.18
CA ILE A 610 24.62 40.88 17.36
C ILE A 610 23.21 40.30 17.22
N GLU A 611 22.23 41.10 16.78
CA GLU A 611 20.85 40.65 16.58
C GLU A 611 20.76 39.55 15.51
N LEU A 612 21.43 39.72 14.36
CA LEU A 612 21.52 38.71 13.31
C LEU A 612 22.18 37.40 13.78
N LYS A 613 23.23 37.48 14.63
CA LYS A 613 23.87 36.30 15.23
C LYS A 613 22.93 35.55 16.18
N ASN A 614 22.10 36.26 16.94
CA ASN A 614 21.09 35.66 17.81
C ASN A 614 19.96 34.99 17.00
N ILE A 615 19.53 35.59 15.89
CA ILE A 615 18.55 34.99 14.98
C ILE A 615 19.09 33.69 14.37
N ALA A 616 20.33 33.69 13.85
CA ALA A 616 20.95 32.49 13.27
C ALA A 616 21.10 31.34 14.28
N LEU A 617 21.41 31.65 15.55
CA LEU A 617 21.39 30.66 16.64
C LEU A 617 19.99 30.08 16.87
N ALA A 618 18.97 30.93 16.93
CA ALA A 618 17.58 30.50 17.12
C ALA A 618 17.03 29.66 15.94
N GLU A 619 17.48 29.92 14.71
CA GLU A 619 17.12 29.10 13.53
C GLU A 619 17.80 27.73 13.57
N ARG A 620 19.09 27.66 13.90
CA ARG A 620 19.81 26.39 14.07
C ARG A 620 19.18 25.51 15.16
N ASP A 621 18.68 26.12 16.24
CA ASP A 621 17.94 25.41 17.29
C ASP A 621 16.54 24.94 16.86
N ARG A 622 15.89 25.61 15.91
CA ARG A 622 14.62 25.14 15.30
C ARG A 622 14.89 23.95 14.39
N GLU A 623 15.90 24.05 13.53
CA GLU A 623 16.30 22.99 12.59
C GLU A 623 16.71 21.70 13.33
N ASN A 624 17.53 21.81 14.39
CA ASN A 624 17.87 20.68 15.26
C ASN A 624 16.63 20.02 15.89
N LYS A 625 15.64 20.81 16.35
CA LYS A 625 14.37 20.29 16.91
C LYS A 625 13.49 19.64 15.85
N GLU A 626 13.53 20.09 14.60
CA GLU A 626 12.78 19.49 13.50
C GLU A 626 13.40 18.16 13.05
N ILE A 627 14.72 18.09 12.93
CA ILE A 627 15.48 16.85 12.69
C ILE A 627 15.19 15.80 13.79
N GLN A 628 15.08 16.22 15.05
CA GLN A 628 14.71 15.33 16.16
C GLN A 628 13.28 14.77 15.99
N LYS A 629 12.30 15.63 15.71
CA LYS A 629 10.91 15.22 15.44
C LYS A 629 10.78 14.29 14.23
N GLU A 630 11.62 14.46 13.20
CA GLU A 630 11.58 13.57 12.04
C GLU A 630 12.16 12.18 12.36
N LYS A 631 13.22 12.10 13.18
CA LYS A 631 13.74 10.82 13.71
C LYS A 631 12.68 10.09 14.55
N GLU A 632 11.88 10.81 15.32
CA GLU A 632 10.77 10.26 16.09
C GLU A 632 9.64 9.75 15.17
N ARG A 633 9.20 10.56 14.20
CA ARG A 633 8.22 10.16 13.17
C ARG A 633 8.64 8.92 12.36
N LYS A 634 9.94 8.76 12.08
CA LYS A 634 10.49 7.56 11.42
C LYS A 634 10.36 6.33 12.32
N LYS A 635 10.81 6.41 13.58
CA LYS A 635 10.63 5.34 14.59
C LYS A 635 9.17 4.95 14.81
N GLU A 636 8.25 5.91 14.74
CA GLU A 636 6.81 5.67 14.90
C GLU A 636 6.22 4.94 13.69
N LYS A 637 6.53 5.38 12.47
CA LYS A 637 6.13 4.68 11.23
C LYS A 637 6.63 3.25 11.16
N ASP A 638 7.84 2.97 11.63
CA ASP A 638 8.38 1.61 11.60
C ASP A 638 7.70 0.70 12.64
N LYS A 639 7.40 1.21 13.86
CA LYS A 639 6.53 0.51 14.83
C LYS A 639 5.13 0.24 14.28
N GLU A 640 4.58 1.14 13.47
CA GLU A 640 3.25 0.96 12.88
C GLU A 640 3.23 -0.10 11.77
N LYS A 641 4.26 -0.14 10.91
CA LYS A 641 4.44 -1.23 9.93
C LYS A 641 4.51 -2.60 10.61
N ASP A 642 5.20 -2.71 11.75
CA ASP A 642 5.33 -4.00 12.44
C ASP A 642 4.01 -4.44 13.10
N LYS A 643 3.25 -3.51 13.70
CA LYS A 643 1.85 -3.76 14.12
C LYS A 643 0.94 -4.16 12.96
N GLU A 644 1.15 -3.61 11.76
CA GLU A 644 0.38 -3.97 10.57
C GLU A 644 0.72 -5.40 10.09
N LYS A 645 1.99 -5.82 10.17
CA LYS A 645 2.41 -7.21 9.91
C LYS A 645 1.78 -8.19 10.90
N GLU A 646 1.74 -7.86 12.19
CA GLU A 646 1.07 -8.68 13.20
C GLU A 646 -0.42 -8.82 12.90
N ARG A 647 -1.13 -7.70 12.66
CA ARG A 647 -2.56 -7.70 12.29
C ARG A 647 -2.86 -8.48 11.00
N LYS A 648 -1.91 -8.57 10.07
CA LYS A 648 -2.05 -9.41 8.86
C LYS A 648 -1.92 -10.90 9.21
N LYS A 649 -0.88 -11.29 9.95
CA LYS A 649 -0.70 -12.68 10.43
C LYS A 649 -1.84 -13.16 11.33
N GLU A 650 -2.41 -12.28 12.14
CA GLU A 650 -3.53 -12.60 13.03
C GLU A 650 -4.82 -12.87 12.23
N LYS A 651 -5.14 -12.04 11.24
CA LYS A 651 -6.26 -12.26 10.31
C LYS A 651 -6.08 -13.49 9.42
N GLU A 652 -4.84 -13.86 9.11
CA GLU A 652 -4.50 -15.06 8.36
C GLU A 652 -4.82 -16.32 9.19
N LYS A 653 -4.33 -16.37 10.44
CA LYS A 653 -4.70 -17.42 11.41
C LYS A 653 -6.20 -17.47 11.71
N GLU A 654 -6.89 -16.33 11.77
CA GLU A 654 -8.35 -16.29 11.97
C GLU A 654 -9.11 -16.95 10.80
N LYS A 655 -8.63 -16.77 9.56
CA LYS A 655 -9.18 -17.45 8.38
C LYS A 655 -8.89 -18.94 8.41
N GLU A 656 -7.67 -19.35 8.74
CA GLU A 656 -7.31 -20.78 8.88
C GLU A 656 -8.20 -21.46 9.93
N ARG A 657 -8.43 -20.81 11.08
CA ARG A 657 -9.29 -21.38 12.14
C ARG A 657 -10.74 -21.53 11.71
N LYS A 658 -11.31 -20.54 11.00
CA LYS A 658 -12.68 -20.64 10.46
C LYS A 658 -12.81 -21.69 9.35
N ALA A 659 -11.79 -21.84 8.50
CA ALA A 659 -11.76 -22.89 7.50
C ALA A 659 -11.68 -24.30 8.13
N ALA A 660 -11.02 -24.44 9.29
CA ALA A 660 -11.03 -25.68 10.07
C ALA A 660 -12.39 -25.93 10.74
N GLU A 661 -12.98 -24.92 11.39
CA GLU A 661 -14.32 -24.99 11.99
C GLU A 661 -15.39 -25.38 10.95
N GLU A 662 -15.36 -24.81 9.74
CA GLU A 662 -16.23 -25.21 8.61
C GLU A 662 -15.95 -26.63 8.10
N ALA A 663 -14.72 -27.13 8.18
CA ALA A 663 -14.38 -28.49 7.75
C ALA A 663 -14.93 -29.53 8.73
N ASP A 664 -14.79 -29.27 10.03
CA ASP A 664 -15.33 -30.12 11.09
C ASP A 664 -16.86 -30.19 11.04
N GLU A 665 -17.57 -29.07 10.81
CA GLU A 665 -19.02 -29.09 10.61
C GLU A 665 -19.45 -29.96 9.40
N ARG A 666 -18.69 -29.91 8.29
CA ARG A 666 -18.98 -30.74 7.10
C ARG A 666 -18.74 -32.21 7.38
N ILE A 667 -17.69 -32.57 8.13
CA ILE A 667 -17.43 -33.94 8.58
C ILE A 667 -18.59 -34.43 9.46
N LEU A 668 -18.96 -33.65 10.48
CA LEU A 668 -20.04 -33.97 11.40
C LEU A 668 -21.37 -34.17 10.66
N LYS A 669 -21.69 -33.31 9.69
CA LYS A 669 -22.90 -33.43 8.85
C LYS A 669 -22.90 -34.71 8.02
N MET A 670 -21.78 -35.06 7.38
CA MET A 670 -21.66 -36.33 6.65
C MET A 670 -21.80 -37.56 7.56
N GLU A 671 -21.35 -37.50 8.81
CA GLU A 671 -21.58 -38.58 9.79
C GLU A 671 -23.04 -38.68 10.21
N TYR A 672 -23.72 -37.55 10.45
CA TYR A 672 -25.15 -37.51 10.73
C TYR A 672 -25.99 -38.07 9.56
N GLU A 673 -25.64 -37.77 8.31
CA GLU A 673 -26.33 -38.31 7.14
C GLU A 673 -26.08 -39.82 6.97
N LYS A 674 -24.84 -40.31 7.19
CA LYS A 674 -24.54 -41.75 7.22
C LYS A 674 -25.28 -42.49 8.35
N LEU A 675 -25.37 -41.89 9.53
CA LEU A 675 -26.15 -42.42 10.66
C LEU A 675 -27.64 -42.45 10.35
N ARG A 676 -28.19 -41.40 9.72
CA ARG A 676 -29.58 -41.33 9.27
C ARG A 676 -29.86 -42.41 8.22
N GLU A 677 -29.03 -42.56 7.19
CA GLU A 677 -29.18 -43.63 6.19
C GLU A 677 -29.14 -45.02 6.84
N LYS A 678 -28.20 -45.27 7.74
CA LYS A 678 -28.06 -46.54 8.45
C LYS A 678 -29.31 -46.84 9.28
N LYS A 679 -29.89 -45.81 9.91
CA LYS A 679 -31.15 -45.91 10.64
C LYS A 679 -32.33 -46.15 9.70
N GLU A 680 -32.50 -45.41 8.61
CA GLU A 680 -33.57 -45.63 7.63
C GLU A 680 -33.48 -47.02 6.97
N LYS A 681 -32.27 -47.55 6.80
CA LYS A 681 -32.03 -48.93 6.36
C LYS A 681 -32.45 -49.95 7.45
N GLN A 682 -32.13 -49.72 8.73
CA GLN A 682 -32.66 -50.55 9.84
C GLN A 682 -34.18 -50.48 9.97
N ASP A 683 -34.77 -49.28 9.94
CA ASP A 683 -36.20 -49.06 10.08
C ASP A 683 -36.98 -49.70 8.91
N LYS A 684 -36.42 -49.69 7.68
CA LYS A 684 -36.97 -50.45 6.53
C LYS A 684 -36.87 -51.96 6.72
N ILE A 685 -35.74 -52.49 7.19
CA ILE A 685 -35.58 -53.93 7.50
C ILE A 685 -36.59 -54.35 8.59
N MET A 686 -36.79 -53.53 9.62
CA MET A 686 -37.74 -53.80 10.70
C MET A 686 -39.19 -53.73 10.22
N ALA A 687 -39.55 -52.75 9.37
CA ALA A 687 -40.86 -52.68 8.75
C ALA A 687 -41.16 -53.88 7.81
N MET A 688 -40.15 -54.37 7.07
CA MET A 688 -40.27 -55.58 6.25
C MET A 688 -40.51 -56.83 7.12
N ALA A 689 -39.83 -56.96 8.27
CA ALA A 689 -40.03 -58.06 9.20
C ALA A 689 -41.41 -58.05 9.89
N ILE A 690 -41.99 -56.86 10.12
CA ILE A 690 -43.30 -56.71 10.78
C ILE A 690 -44.47 -57.17 9.89
N ASN A 691 -44.37 -57.05 8.57
CA ASN A 691 -45.45 -57.43 7.64
C ASN A 691 -45.68 -58.95 7.48
N SER A 692 -44.89 -59.80 8.14
CA SER A 692 -44.95 -61.26 7.96
C SER A 692 -45.79 -62.02 9.00
N ASN A 693 -46.22 -61.41 10.11
CA ASN A 693 -46.98 -62.09 11.17
C ASN A 693 -48.21 -61.31 11.65
N LYS A 694 -49.31 -62.03 11.87
CA LYS A 694 -50.54 -61.53 12.51
C LYS A 694 -50.36 -61.38 14.02
N SER A 695 -51.36 -60.74 14.66
CA SER A 695 -51.54 -60.57 16.11
C SER A 695 -50.37 -59.92 16.86
N VAL A 696 -50.46 -58.59 17.03
CA VAL A 696 -49.69 -57.87 18.04
C VAL A 696 -50.43 -57.99 19.38
N GLU A 697 -50.05 -58.97 20.19
CA GLU A 697 -50.23 -58.87 21.64
C GLU A 697 -49.21 -57.86 22.18
N VAL A 698 -49.60 -57.07 23.19
CA VAL A 698 -48.67 -56.14 23.84
C VAL A 698 -47.70 -56.98 24.70
N PRO A 699 -46.38 -56.99 24.41
CA PRO A 699 -45.48 -57.99 24.99
C PRO A 699 -45.30 -57.77 26.49
N ASN A 700 -45.84 -58.71 27.25
CA ASN A 700 -46.07 -58.65 28.69
C ASN A 700 -44.76 -58.46 29.48
N ARG A 701 -44.49 -57.23 29.94
CA ARG A 701 -43.29 -56.89 30.72
C ARG A 701 -43.48 -57.30 32.17
N MET A 702 -42.66 -58.23 32.64
CA MET A 702 -42.61 -58.62 34.04
C MET A 702 -41.56 -57.79 34.81
N GLN A 703 -41.58 -57.89 36.13
CA GLN A 703 -40.58 -57.29 37.01
C GLN A 703 -39.85 -58.42 37.75
N ILE A 704 -38.51 -58.32 37.86
CA ILE A 704 -37.67 -59.25 38.64
C ILE A 704 -36.87 -58.48 39.69
N ILE A 705 -36.44 -59.18 40.75
CA ILE A 705 -35.69 -58.59 41.86
C ILE A 705 -34.24 -59.09 41.82
N VAL A 706 -33.30 -58.19 41.54
CA VAL A 706 -31.87 -58.49 41.60
C VAL A 706 -31.32 -58.05 42.96
N LYS A 707 -30.79 -58.98 43.77
CA LYS A 707 -30.24 -58.69 45.10
C LYS A 707 -28.72 -58.78 45.10
N THR A 708 -28.04 -57.71 45.51
CA THR A 708 -26.56 -57.65 45.58
C THR A 708 -26.00 -58.44 46.77
N GLN A 709 -24.70 -58.76 46.73
CA GLN A 709 -23.94 -59.21 47.91
C GLN A 709 -24.08 -58.26 49.12
N SER A 710 -24.17 -56.95 48.87
CA SER A 710 -24.40 -55.93 49.91
C SER A 710 -25.84 -55.87 50.44
N GLY A 711 -26.72 -56.78 50.01
CA GLY A 711 -28.09 -56.93 50.50
C GLY A 711 -29.12 -56.00 49.86
N LYS A 712 -28.70 -55.07 48.98
CA LYS A 712 -29.56 -54.13 48.26
C LYS A 712 -30.39 -54.87 47.20
N SER A 713 -31.69 -54.64 47.18
CA SER A 713 -32.61 -55.17 46.16
C SER A 713 -32.87 -54.13 45.06
N ILE A 714 -32.80 -54.55 43.80
CA ILE A 714 -32.94 -53.73 42.60
C ILE A 714 -34.05 -54.33 41.74
N GLN A 715 -35.15 -53.60 41.51
CA GLN A 715 -36.21 -54.04 40.61
C GLN A 715 -35.85 -53.72 39.15
N LEU A 716 -36.01 -54.70 38.25
CA LEU A 716 -35.81 -54.55 36.80
C LEU A 716 -37.08 -54.94 36.04
N ASN A 717 -37.45 -54.16 35.02
CA ASN A 717 -38.63 -54.41 34.18
C ASN A 717 -38.16 -55.06 32.87
N VAL A 718 -38.42 -56.35 32.72
CA VAL A 718 -37.83 -57.26 31.72
C VAL A 718 -38.93 -58.02 30.98
N GLN A 719 -38.60 -58.64 29.86
CA GLN A 719 -39.45 -59.59 29.15
C GLN A 719 -38.92 -61.01 29.36
N THR A 720 -39.79 -62.02 29.31
CA THR A 720 -39.36 -63.44 29.43
C THR A 720 -38.35 -63.85 28.35
N THR A 721 -38.43 -63.20 27.19
CA THR A 721 -37.51 -63.33 26.04
C THR A 721 -36.21 -62.54 26.17
N ASP A 722 -36.02 -61.69 27.19
CA ASP A 722 -34.75 -60.98 27.39
C ASP A 722 -33.64 -61.99 27.73
N THR A 723 -32.47 -61.82 27.11
CA THR A 723 -31.27 -62.61 27.44
C THR A 723 -30.62 -62.12 28.73
N ILE A 724 -29.88 -63.01 29.40
CA ILE A 724 -29.13 -62.65 30.61
C ILE A 724 -28.12 -61.51 30.35
N GLN A 725 -27.57 -61.42 29.14
CA GLN A 725 -26.75 -60.28 28.70
C GLN A 725 -27.51 -58.94 28.76
N ILE A 726 -28.77 -58.91 28.31
CA ILE A 726 -29.65 -57.72 28.38
C ILE A 726 -29.93 -57.37 29.84
N VAL A 727 -30.21 -58.36 30.69
CA VAL A 727 -30.42 -58.16 32.14
C VAL A 727 -29.17 -57.55 32.80
N LYS A 728 -27.97 -58.06 32.50
CA LYS A 728 -26.71 -57.47 32.98
C LYS A 728 -26.50 -56.04 32.48
N GLN A 729 -26.89 -55.74 31.25
CA GLN A 729 -26.84 -54.38 30.70
C GLN A 729 -27.80 -53.44 31.43
N MET A 730 -29.02 -53.89 31.78
CA MET A 730 -29.94 -53.10 32.62
C MET A 730 -29.37 -52.84 34.02
N ILE A 731 -28.69 -53.82 34.63
CA ILE A 731 -28.00 -53.65 35.92
C ILE A 731 -26.88 -52.63 35.80
N LYS A 732 -26.04 -52.70 34.75
CA LYS A 732 -24.97 -51.71 34.51
C LYS A 732 -25.54 -50.30 34.41
N SER A 733 -26.68 -50.14 33.75
CA SER A 733 -27.37 -48.83 33.61
C SER A 733 -28.00 -48.31 34.91
N LYS A 734 -28.23 -49.15 35.93
CA LYS A 734 -28.78 -48.72 37.24
C LYS A 734 -27.74 -48.57 38.34
N GLU A 735 -26.75 -49.47 38.39
CA GLU A 735 -25.77 -49.58 39.49
C GLU A 735 -24.33 -49.26 39.06
N GLY A 736 -24.08 -49.00 37.77
CA GLY A 736 -22.75 -48.71 37.21
C GLY A 736 -21.81 -49.91 37.06
N ILE A 737 -22.12 -51.06 37.67
CA ILE A 737 -21.26 -52.26 37.70
C ILE A 737 -21.00 -52.78 36.27
N PRO A 738 -19.72 -52.88 35.82
CA PRO A 738 -19.38 -53.43 34.50
C PRO A 738 -19.89 -54.87 34.28
N ILE A 739 -20.36 -55.18 33.08
CA ILE A 739 -21.05 -56.46 32.74
C ILE A 739 -20.13 -57.67 32.97
N ASP A 740 -18.84 -57.52 32.68
CA ASP A 740 -17.74 -58.45 32.95
C ASP A 740 -17.56 -58.78 34.44
N LYS A 741 -17.88 -57.83 35.33
CA LYS A 741 -17.85 -58.03 36.79
C LYS A 741 -19.15 -58.57 37.36
N GLN A 742 -20.23 -58.65 36.57
CA GLN A 742 -21.51 -59.15 37.05
C GLN A 742 -21.64 -60.67 36.89
N ARG A 743 -21.75 -61.39 38.01
CA ARG A 743 -22.14 -62.79 38.05
C ARG A 743 -23.55 -62.92 38.62
N LEU A 744 -24.51 -63.26 37.77
CA LEU A 744 -25.88 -63.53 38.18
C LEU A 744 -26.06 -65.01 38.53
N ILE A 745 -26.76 -65.28 39.63
CA ILE A 745 -27.02 -66.62 40.15
C ILE A 745 -28.50 -66.73 40.55
N TYR A 746 -29.18 -67.78 40.11
CA TYR A 746 -30.57 -68.09 40.46
C TYR A 746 -30.70 -69.57 40.81
N MET A 747 -31.39 -69.89 41.91
CA MET A 747 -31.47 -71.25 42.49
C MET A 747 -30.11 -72.00 42.53
N GLY A 748 -29.03 -71.29 42.89
CA GLY A 748 -27.67 -71.83 42.97
C GLY A 748 -26.96 -72.07 41.63
N LYS A 749 -27.63 -71.87 40.48
CA LYS A 749 -27.03 -71.96 39.15
C LYS A 749 -26.55 -70.58 38.68
N GLN A 750 -25.34 -70.50 38.13
CA GLN A 750 -24.89 -69.30 37.44
C GLN A 750 -25.67 -69.14 36.12
N LEU A 751 -26.06 -67.91 35.83
CA LEU A 751 -26.78 -67.56 34.59
C LEU A 751 -25.79 -67.26 33.46
N GLU A 752 -26.03 -67.83 32.29
CA GLU A 752 -25.22 -67.70 31.09
C GLU A 752 -25.78 -66.63 30.15
N ASP A 753 -24.90 -65.77 29.64
CA ASP A 753 -25.30 -64.50 28.99
C ASP A 753 -26.16 -64.66 27.72
N TRP A 754 -26.01 -65.78 27.02
CA TRP A 754 -26.71 -66.09 25.76
C TRP A 754 -28.11 -66.69 25.94
N LYS A 755 -28.44 -67.18 27.13
CA LYS A 755 -29.75 -67.80 27.44
C LYS A 755 -30.80 -66.75 27.81
N THR A 756 -32.08 -67.08 27.66
CA THR A 756 -33.21 -66.21 28.06
C THR A 756 -33.64 -66.39 29.52
N LEU A 757 -34.34 -65.40 30.09
CA LEU A 757 -34.99 -65.55 31.41
C LEU A 757 -35.98 -66.72 31.44
N ASN A 758 -36.70 -66.95 30.33
CA ASN A 758 -37.64 -68.07 30.18
C ASN A 758 -36.95 -69.45 30.25
N GLU A 759 -35.75 -69.61 29.67
CA GLU A 759 -34.99 -70.87 29.74
C GLU A 759 -34.54 -71.25 31.16
N TYR A 760 -34.45 -70.26 32.06
CA TYR A 760 -34.21 -70.47 33.49
C TYR A 760 -35.49 -70.54 34.33
N ASN A 761 -36.67 -70.46 33.69
CA ASN A 761 -38.00 -70.33 34.32
C ASN A 761 -38.12 -69.15 35.31
N ILE A 762 -37.29 -68.10 35.14
CA ILE A 762 -37.31 -66.93 36.01
C ILE A 762 -38.60 -66.15 35.74
N SER A 763 -39.43 -66.04 36.76
CA SER A 763 -40.79 -65.51 36.72
C SER A 763 -40.88 -64.11 37.32
N LYS A 764 -42.08 -63.52 37.31
CA LYS A 764 -42.32 -62.22 37.97
C LYS A 764 -42.04 -62.31 39.47
N ASP A 765 -41.40 -61.27 40.00
CA ASP A 765 -41.00 -61.06 41.39
C ASP A 765 -39.93 -62.03 41.94
N ASP A 766 -39.35 -62.90 41.09
CA ASP A 766 -38.26 -63.80 41.47
C ASP A 766 -36.98 -63.06 41.88
N MET A 767 -36.22 -63.68 42.80
CA MET A 767 -34.98 -63.12 43.33
C MET A 767 -33.72 -63.74 42.70
N VAL A 768 -33.08 -62.98 41.81
CA VAL A 768 -31.76 -63.30 41.24
C VAL A 768 -30.67 -62.66 42.10
N GLN A 769 -29.63 -63.41 42.46
CA GLN A 769 -28.50 -62.90 43.24
C GLN A 769 -27.41 -62.34 42.31
N LEU A 770 -26.94 -61.13 42.59
CA LEU A 770 -25.83 -60.48 41.89
C LEU A 770 -24.57 -60.52 42.76
N PHE A 771 -23.57 -61.25 42.25
CA PHE A 771 -22.22 -61.27 42.77
C PHE A 771 -21.33 -60.36 41.91
N GLU A 772 -20.73 -59.35 42.53
CA GLU A 772 -19.64 -58.61 41.89
C GLU A 772 -18.36 -59.43 41.98
N ILE A 773 -17.68 -59.60 40.84
CA ILE A 773 -16.37 -60.24 40.76
C ILE A 773 -15.31 -59.18 41.07
N GLN A 774 -14.85 -59.14 42.32
CA GLN A 774 -13.64 -58.41 42.67
C GLN A 774 -12.42 -59.19 42.18
N SER A 775 -11.74 -58.66 41.17
CA SER A 775 -10.42 -59.13 40.75
C SER A 775 -9.42 -58.94 41.89
N ARG A 776 -9.00 -60.04 42.52
CA ARG A 776 -7.85 -60.02 43.44
C ARG A 776 -6.57 -59.92 42.60
N TYR A 777 -5.93 -58.76 42.68
CA TYR A 777 -4.51 -58.55 42.43
C TYR A 777 -3.84 -58.22 43.78
#